data_AF-A0A800J7M0-F1
#
_entry.id   AF-A0A800J7M0-F1
#
_cell.length_a   1.000
_cell.length_b   1.000
_cell.length_c   1.000
_cell.angle_alpha   90.00
_cell.angle_beta   90.00
_cell.angle_gamma   90.00
#
_symmetry.space_group_name_H-M   'P 1'
#
loop_
_entity.id
_entity.type
_entity.pdbx_description
1 polymer ?
#
loop_
_entity_poly.entity_id
_entity_poly.type
_entity_poly.pdbx_seq_one_letter_code
_entity_poly.pdbx_strand_id
1 'polypeptide(L)'
;MRLSFLPRLALAALALALSADLATAQARLGPGLRATLDALRPAETLTVVVTFDQDGPLSAAQTQLLSGLGITKGITFQTLPIAGVVGTRSQIEAIANLEGVRSVWPNHRVSLLNAEATELTGVNGVRTDAQFRRWNGGLPVSGRGVGVVVHDSGVDGTHPDLQLGRNLVQNVLGSQNLSSYTSILPATYIEDVPTTDTNSGHGTHVAGTVGGTGAASGGLHEGVAPGADLIGYGSGGVVLVLDIVGGFDYAIANQFRYGIRVITNSWGSSGAFDPADPVNEASYRAYQRGISVFFAAGNDGPSADTHNPYSQAPWVVSVAAGNKDGQTLADFSSRGNAGESGVFQTYDGRTWTYVNEPDVTAPGVGIISPCGVSPLCATGIQPDNPRYSSMQGTSMATPHVAGIAALMLEANPQLTPDEVYAILRDTATELEYEAWEAGAGYVNAYASVAAAYGLDPTPYLRTIGGDGESLPEGVVLVDDEGDGGNPGTDIADVSVAEDGDLLITLRVPDLAEATPSTLLAAGFQLGAMQDYSVEFDLLKADATTVRYQLSARRTLVSAGLAGFALDAPSFDYGVRAADGSGRGMGEIPGTWDAGSGRITWTVSPALLTVAAPPADLTGDIDQSGRAARAGDRLAAFSANVATSLWAGALGITPGQTSYDSASGTASYTIGGGDGDDPGTDPEPEEPADPPASGDDARVVVSVIDSGINPYHDFYNAGGELYPTAAPSSVTQDVLDAFGIDEAHTIRLTRTGDFAADFAADAAVWANVQPGELYWFAGTNVMAISYDPGSRILLPDDESDTHGVGTSAAVLRANPDAIVVFVEGITDASETFAFTHPEIDIVSTSYGAIGSLPLPYHINNSYLGVVTNGKLHIGAADNSPSTAIQDGTAGPWWSIGVAGFEEGTSNGRQLLSGTLPDVVGDFTQTLPYCAECESGQQSASGTSFATPRTAGTISKVLLDARRAAGHTGGITDVDGTPVMVAGPSGTITNWEIRRAMEEAAYVPTLTEYDPVEGVFDQLALPVPEQAAFALVGWGVVSPDLGVVEETLAQLGVSGTPRAPKGAPTCTFMESLVTARHLYWDNLAVESESFLIGDEDPYLYCSQTGNSAKSGDLVSEQAEAAFGLEAAYPNPVRQSATVAYVLPAEGAVRLAVYDLLGREVAVLAEGTRPAGAHTARFDSRALAAGAYLVRLDAGGQSATRRLTVVK
;
A
#
# COMPACT_ATOMS: atom_id res chain seq x y z
N MET A 1 7.10 -54.71 -91.24
CA MET A 1 7.98 -53.73 -91.91
C MET A 1 8.66 -52.89 -90.83
N ARG A 2 9.99 -53.06 -90.60
CA ARG A 2 10.88 -52.32 -89.66
C ARG A 2 10.48 -52.39 -88.15
N LEU A 3 11.27 -53.04 -87.28
CA LEU A 3 12.33 -52.49 -86.36
C LEU A 3 11.77 -51.54 -85.27
N SER A 4 12.14 -51.49 -83.97
CA SER A 4 12.97 -52.29 -83.01
C SER A 4 13.03 -51.50 -81.66
N PHE A 5 13.10 -52.01 -80.41
CA PHE A 5 13.11 -53.37 -79.81
C PHE A 5 12.65 -53.36 -78.31
N LEU A 6 12.98 -54.41 -77.53
CA LEU A 6 12.70 -54.74 -76.10
C LEU A 6 13.83 -54.26 -75.09
N PRO A 7 13.81 -54.51 -73.75
CA PRO A 7 12.76 -54.39 -72.68
C PRO A 7 13.28 -54.06 -71.22
N ARG A 8 12.39 -54.19 -70.20
CA ARG A 8 12.65 -54.44 -68.72
C ARG A 8 13.16 -53.24 -67.88
N LEU A 9 13.00 -53.16 -66.55
CA LEU A 9 12.53 -54.09 -65.49
C LEU A 9 11.85 -53.30 -64.34
N ALA A 10 11.17 -53.96 -63.39
CA ALA A 10 10.47 -53.33 -62.26
C ALA A 10 11.30 -53.30 -60.96
N LEU A 11 11.08 -52.31 -60.10
CA LEU A 11 11.02 -52.47 -58.63
C LEU A 11 10.35 -51.26 -57.95
N ALA A 12 10.00 -51.39 -56.66
CA ALA A 12 9.25 -50.41 -55.88
C ALA A 12 10.15 -49.34 -55.20
N ALA A 13 9.49 -48.37 -54.57
CA ALA A 13 10.01 -47.31 -53.69
C ALA A 13 10.79 -46.15 -54.35
N LEU A 14 10.09 -45.01 -54.51
CA LEU A 14 10.57 -43.73 -53.99
C LEU A 14 9.37 -42.77 -53.82
N ALA A 15 8.85 -42.70 -52.59
CA ALA A 15 7.91 -41.65 -52.18
C ALA A 15 8.69 -40.53 -51.49
N LEU A 16 8.20 -39.29 -51.60
CA LEU A 16 8.78 -38.05 -51.09
C LEU A 16 10.20 -37.70 -51.62
N ALA A 17 10.21 -36.79 -52.59
CA ALA A 17 11.35 -35.92 -52.88
C ALA A 17 10.87 -34.46 -52.86
N LEU A 18 10.43 -34.01 -51.68
CA LEU A 18 10.29 -32.60 -51.33
C LEU A 18 11.50 -32.24 -50.45
N SER A 19 12.62 -31.96 -51.10
CA SER A 19 13.79 -31.39 -50.43
C SER A 19 13.51 -29.91 -50.17
N ALA A 20 12.83 -29.63 -49.05
CA ALA A 20 12.90 -28.33 -48.42
C ALA A 20 14.24 -28.24 -47.68
N ASP A 21 15.07 -27.27 -48.05
CA ASP A 21 16.22 -26.89 -47.22
C ASP A 21 15.68 -26.26 -45.93
N LEU A 22 15.53 -27.07 -44.88
CA LEU A 22 15.29 -26.59 -43.53
C LEU A 22 16.57 -25.91 -43.01
N ALA A 23 16.71 -24.63 -43.32
CA ALA A 23 17.66 -23.78 -42.64
C ALA A 23 17.20 -23.61 -41.19
N THR A 24 17.88 -24.25 -40.25
CA THR A 24 17.64 -24.07 -38.81
C THR A 24 17.89 -22.62 -38.44
N ALA A 25 16.83 -21.88 -38.12
CA ALA A 25 16.95 -20.51 -37.64
C ALA A 25 17.67 -20.53 -36.29
N GLN A 26 18.83 -19.86 -36.22
CA GLN A 26 19.61 -19.76 -35.00
C GLN A 26 18.97 -18.73 -34.05
N ALA A 27 18.91 -19.03 -32.75
CA ALA A 27 18.23 -18.18 -31.78
C ALA A 27 18.77 -16.75 -31.78
N ARG A 28 17.87 -15.76 -31.77
CA ARG A 28 18.27 -14.34 -31.71
C ARG A 28 18.83 -14.02 -30.32
N LEU A 29 20.13 -13.69 -30.24
CA LEU A 29 20.74 -13.19 -29.01
C LEU A 29 20.37 -11.72 -28.79
N GLY A 30 20.03 -11.37 -27.54
CA GLY A 30 19.80 -9.98 -27.13
C GLY A 30 21.07 -9.11 -27.27
N PRO A 31 20.94 -7.79 -27.47
CA PRO A 31 22.07 -6.86 -27.46
C PRO A 31 22.91 -7.00 -26.19
N GLY A 32 24.22 -6.82 -26.29
CA GLY A 32 25.14 -6.95 -25.16
C GLY A 32 25.45 -8.39 -24.71
N LEU A 33 24.50 -9.33 -24.80
CA LEU A 33 24.63 -10.70 -24.27
C LEU A 33 25.91 -11.40 -24.75
N ARG A 34 26.29 -11.27 -26.02
CA ARG A 34 27.52 -11.89 -26.53
C ARG A 34 28.77 -11.37 -25.82
N ALA A 35 28.86 -10.05 -25.59
CA ALA A 35 29.96 -9.43 -24.86
C ALA A 35 29.94 -9.78 -23.36
N THR A 36 28.75 -9.85 -22.74
CA THR A 36 28.59 -10.31 -21.36
C THR A 36 29.05 -11.76 -21.20
N LEU A 37 28.61 -12.65 -22.10
CA LEU A 37 29.05 -14.04 -22.15
C LEU A 37 30.57 -14.13 -22.33
N ASP A 38 31.14 -13.33 -23.22
CA ASP A 38 32.60 -13.29 -23.46
C ASP A 38 33.40 -12.78 -22.26
N ALA A 39 32.80 -12.01 -21.36
CA ALA A 39 33.41 -11.54 -20.11
C ALA A 39 33.26 -12.50 -18.90
N LEU A 40 32.24 -13.38 -18.87
CA LEU A 40 32.02 -14.34 -17.77
C LEU A 40 33.18 -15.33 -17.62
N ARG A 41 33.61 -15.60 -16.39
CA ARG A 41 34.54 -16.70 -16.09
C ARG A 41 33.85 -18.07 -16.30
N PRO A 42 34.58 -19.17 -16.56
CA PRO A 42 33.98 -20.45 -16.98
C PRO A 42 32.97 -21.09 -16.02
N ALA A 43 33.03 -20.78 -14.72
CA ALA A 43 32.10 -21.25 -13.69
C ALA A 43 31.12 -20.16 -13.23
N GLU A 44 31.16 -18.98 -13.85
CA GLU A 44 30.32 -17.83 -13.52
C GLU A 44 29.00 -17.94 -14.29
N THR A 45 27.89 -17.81 -13.58
CA THR A 45 26.55 -17.95 -14.15
C THR A 45 25.93 -16.60 -14.48
N LEU A 46 25.06 -16.59 -15.48
CA LEU A 46 24.27 -15.43 -15.89
C LEU A 46 22.80 -15.84 -15.98
N THR A 47 21.91 -14.93 -15.57
CA THR A 47 20.47 -15.08 -15.75
C THR A 47 20.08 -14.58 -17.14
N VAL A 48 19.41 -15.42 -17.91
CA VAL A 48 18.93 -15.12 -19.27
C VAL A 48 17.46 -15.50 -19.45
N VAL A 49 16.77 -14.76 -20.30
CA VAL A 49 15.38 -15.02 -20.72
C VAL A 49 15.41 -15.73 -22.06
N VAL A 50 14.80 -16.90 -22.14
CA VAL A 50 14.77 -17.80 -23.30
C VAL A 50 13.36 -17.84 -23.83
N THR A 51 13.15 -17.53 -25.11
CA THR A 51 11.84 -17.63 -25.78
C THR A 51 11.86 -18.78 -26.77
N PHE A 52 10.82 -19.60 -26.78
CA PHE A 52 10.61 -20.71 -27.72
C PHE A 52 9.67 -20.30 -28.86
N ASP A 53 9.76 -21.00 -29.99
CA ASP A 53 9.06 -20.68 -31.22
C ASP A 53 7.68 -21.38 -31.32
N GLN A 54 6.79 -21.01 -30.41
CA GLN A 54 5.41 -21.51 -30.32
C GLN A 54 4.50 -20.49 -29.65
N ASP A 55 3.19 -20.77 -29.65
CA ASP A 55 2.20 -20.07 -28.85
C ASP A 55 1.79 -20.97 -27.66
N GLY A 56 1.72 -20.40 -26.44
CA GLY A 56 1.46 -21.14 -25.21
C GLY A 56 2.72 -21.50 -24.38
N PRO A 57 2.55 -22.14 -23.21
CA PRO A 57 3.64 -22.46 -22.27
C PRO A 57 4.70 -23.40 -22.85
N LEU A 58 5.84 -23.50 -22.16
CA LEU A 58 6.82 -24.56 -22.45
C LEU A 58 6.21 -25.95 -22.23
N SER A 59 6.46 -26.85 -23.18
CA SER A 59 6.12 -28.26 -23.04
C SER A 59 7.05 -28.96 -22.05
N ALA A 60 6.58 -30.05 -21.44
CA ALA A 60 7.41 -30.90 -20.58
C ALA A 60 8.71 -31.38 -21.29
N ALA A 61 8.65 -31.60 -22.61
CA ALA A 61 9.82 -31.95 -23.42
C ALA A 61 10.86 -30.82 -23.49
N GLN A 62 10.43 -29.56 -23.59
CA GLN A 62 11.33 -28.39 -23.60
C GLN A 62 11.95 -28.13 -22.23
N THR A 63 11.16 -28.26 -21.17
CA THR A 63 11.68 -28.24 -19.80
C THR A 63 12.75 -29.33 -19.60
N GLN A 64 12.49 -30.54 -20.10
CA GLN A 64 13.45 -31.65 -20.02
C GLN A 64 14.69 -31.46 -20.92
N LEU A 65 14.59 -30.76 -22.05
CA LEU A 65 15.74 -30.34 -22.87
C LEU A 65 16.63 -29.35 -22.13
N LEU A 66 16.05 -28.34 -21.46
CA LEU A 66 16.79 -27.38 -20.63
C LEU A 66 17.51 -28.09 -19.46
N SER A 67 16.80 -28.95 -18.72
CA SER A 67 17.39 -29.78 -17.66
C SER A 67 18.50 -30.71 -18.19
N GLY A 68 18.36 -31.23 -19.42
CA GLY A 68 19.37 -32.04 -20.10
C GLY A 68 20.68 -31.31 -20.42
N LEU A 69 20.67 -29.97 -20.48
CA LEU A 69 21.87 -29.13 -20.56
C LEU A 69 22.50 -28.80 -19.19
N GLY A 70 21.99 -29.42 -18.11
CA GLY A 70 22.43 -29.16 -16.74
C GLY A 70 21.91 -27.85 -16.18
N ILE A 71 20.87 -27.25 -16.77
CA ILE A 71 20.16 -26.12 -16.16
C ILE A 71 19.29 -26.67 -15.04
N THR A 72 19.74 -26.49 -13.81
CA THR A 72 19.02 -26.91 -12.60
C THR A 72 18.28 -25.76 -11.91
N LYS A 73 18.38 -24.54 -12.45
CA LYS A 73 17.78 -23.31 -11.90
C LYS A 73 17.12 -22.50 -13.01
N GLY A 74 15.81 -22.33 -12.92
CA GLY A 74 15.02 -21.53 -13.85
C GLY A 74 13.52 -21.62 -13.57
N ILE A 75 12.75 -20.74 -14.20
CA ILE A 75 11.30 -20.66 -14.16
C ILE A 75 10.72 -20.80 -15.56
N THR A 76 9.49 -21.30 -15.67
CA THR A 76 8.70 -21.33 -16.91
C THR A 76 7.36 -20.64 -16.65
N PHE A 77 6.76 -20.05 -17.68
CA PHE A 77 5.49 -19.34 -17.55
C PHE A 77 4.31 -20.22 -18.03
N GLN A 78 3.16 -20.11 -17.35
CA GLN A 78 2.00 -20.99 -17.57
C GLN A 78 1.24 -20.72 -18.88
N THR A 79 1.44 -19.56 -19.50
CA THR A 79 0.77 -19.14 -20.74
C THR A 79 1.73 -18.70 -21.84
N LEU A 80 2.98 -18.39 -21.50
CA LEU A 80 3.96 -17.81 -22.43
C LEU A 80 5.05 -18.81 -22.80
N PRO A 81 5.57 -18.78 -24.05
CA PRO A 81 6.62 -19.68 -24.54
C PRO A 81 8.01 -19.28 -24.01
N ILE A 82 8.10 -18.92 -22.74
CA ILE A 82 9.28 -18.25 -22.15
C ILE A 82 9.77 -19.03 -20.92
N ALA A 83 11.09 -19.06 -20.75
CA ALA A 83 11.75 -19.50 -19.53
C ALA A 83 12.81 -18.48 -19.08
N GLY A 84 12.85 -18.17 -17.79
CA GLY A 84 14.00 -17.50 -17.18
C GLY A 84 14.97 -18.57 -16.66
N VAL A 85 16.23 -18.57 -17.07
CA VAL A 85 17.20 -19.63 -16.70
C VAL A 85 18.51 -19.05 -16.21
N VAL A 86 19.17 -19.78 -15.30
CA VAL A 86 20.52 -19.46 -14.81
C VAL A 86 21.48 -20.52 -15.31
N GLY A 87 22.50 -20.12 -16.08
CA GLY A 87 23.48 -21.04 -16.64
C GLY A 87 24.87 -20.42 -16.77
N THR A 88 25.89 -21.27 -16.88
CA THR A 88 27.24 -20.82 -17.26
C THR A 88 27.30 -20.46 -18.75
N ARG A 89 28.39 -19.81 -19.18
CA ARG A 89 28.62 -19.45 -20.59
C ARG A 89 28.31 -20.60 -21.55
N SER A 90 28.87 -21.79 -21.31
CA SER A 90 28.69 -22.96 -22.19
C SER A 90 27.26 -23.49 -22.22
N GLN A 91 26.50 -23.34 -21.12
CA GLN A 91 25.11 -23.77 -21.05
C GLN A 91 24.21 -22.78 -21.80
N ILE A 92 24.41 -21.47 -21.62
CA ILE A 92 23.66 -20.44 -22.35
C ILE A 92 23.94 -20.52 -23.85
N GLU A 93 25.19 -20.74 -24.25
CA GLU A 93 25.54 -21.00 -25.65
C GLU A 93 24.92 -22.30 -26.19
N ALA A 94 24.75 -23.34 -25.36
CA ALA A 94 24.04 -24.56 -25.77
C ALA A 94 22.53 -24.32 -25.95
N ILE A 95 21.89 -23.54 -25.07
CA ILE A 95 20.47 -23.16 -25.17
C ILE A 95 20.19 -22.36 -26.45
N ALA A 96 21.07 -21.42 -26.80
CA ALA A 96 20.95 -20.63 -28.03
C ALA A 96 21.08 -21.46 -29.33
N ASN A 97 21.48 -22.74 -29.23
CA ASN A 97 21.55 -23.68 -30.34
C ASN A 97 20.52 -24.82 -30.25
N LEU A 98 19.56 -24.76 -29.30
CA LEU A 98 18.44 -25.71 -29.25
C LEU A 98 17.44 -25.44 -30.37
N GLU A 99 16.94 -26.51 -30.98
CA GLU A 99 15.85 -26.44 -31.96
C GLU A 99 14.56 -25.92 -31.27
N GLY A 100 13.91 -24.95 -31.90
CA GLY A 100 12.72 -24.30 -31.36
C GLY A 100 12.97 -23.18 -30.35
N VAL A 101 14.23 -22.76 -30.10
CA VAL A 101 14.50 -21.51 -29.34
C VAL A 101 14.52 -20.31 -30.30
N ARG A 102 13.56 -19.39 -30.12
CA ARG A 102 13.39 -18.15 -30.88
C ARG A 102 14.43 -17.10 -30.49
N SER A 103 14.69 -16.92 -29.19
CA SER A 103 15.64 -15.90 -28.70
C SER A 103 16.20 -16.21 -27.31
N VAL A 104 17.36 -15.61 -27.00
CA VAL A 104 17.99 -15.63 -25.67
C VAL A 104 18.47 -14.22 -25.32
N TRP A 105 17.97 -13.64 -24.23
CA TRP A 105 18.25 -12.27 -23.80
C TRP A 105 18.89 -12.22 -22.41
N PRO A 106 19.76 -11.24 -22.13
CA PRO A 106 20.33 -11.04 -20.80
C PRO A 106 19.27 -10.41 -19.87
N ASN A 107 19.19 -10.87 -18.62
CA ASN A 107 18.34 -10.22 -17.61
C ASN A 107 19.06 -8.97 -17.04
N HIS A 108 18.86 -7.81 -17.67
CA HIS A 108 19.50 -6.55 -17.28
C HIS A 108 18.59 -5.68 -16.39
N ARG A 109 19.21 -4.85 -15.54
CA ARG A 109 18.51 -3.73 -14.88
C ARG A 109 18.21 -2.63 -15.91
N VAL A 110 17.01 -2.06 -15.82
CA VAL A 110 16.59 -0.88 -16.59
C VAL A 110 16.80 0.36 -15.71
N SER A 111 17.27 1.46 -16.29
CA SER A 111 17.30 2.78 -15.61
C SER A 111 15.98 3.50 -15.85
N LEU A 112 15.40 4.10 -14.82
CA LEU A 112 14.08 4.73 -14.88
C LEU A 112 14.21 6.23 -14.63
N LEU A 113 13.58 7.03 -15.49
CA LEU A 113 13.73 8.49 -15.54
C LEU A 113 12.34 9.13 -15.42
N ASN A 114 11.96 9.68 -14.24
CA ASN A 114 10.58 10.15 -14.04
C ASN A 114 10.35 11.64 -14.36
N ALA A 115 11.22 12.53 -13.87
CA ALA A 115 11.03 13.98 -13.98
C ALA A 115 10.83 14.45 -15.43
N GLU A 116 11.42 13.70 -16.38
CA GLU A 116 11.29 13.91 -17.82
C GLU A 116 9.83 13.92 -18.31
N ALA A 117 8.86 13.21 -17.71
CA ALA A 117 7.52 13.12 -18.30
C ALA A 117 6.72 14.44 -18.22
N THR A 118 6.78 15.15 -17.08
CA THR A 118 6.16 16.48 -16.91
C THR A 118 7.02 17.60 -17.51
N GLU A 119 8.32 17.36 -17.66
CA GLU A 119 9.24 18.28 -18.36
C GLU A 119 9.03 18.25 -19.89
N LEU A 120 9.06 17.06 -20.48
CA LEU A 120 8.89 16.77 -21.92
C LEU A 120 7.57 17.30 -22.48
N THR A 121 6.50 17.21 -21.70
CA THR A 121 5.17 17.72 -22.08
C THR A 121 4.96 19.19 -21.72
N GLY A 122 5.95 19.88 -21.16
CA GLY A 122 5.88 21.30 -20.81
C GLY A 122 5.05 21.62 -19.56
N VAL A 123 4.58 20.62 -18.81
CA VAL A 123 3.80 20.79 -17.56
C VAL A 123 4.62 21.52 -16.51
N ASN A 124 5.92 21.23 -16.39
CA ASN A 124 6.81 21.98 -15.49
C ASN A 124 6.83 23.48 -15.85
N GLY A 125 6.87 23.81 -17.15
CA GLY A 125 6.76 25.20 -17.64
C GLY A 125 5.41 25.84 -17.26
N VAL A 126 4.30 25.11 -17.36
CA VAL A 126 2.98 25.61 -16.90
C VAL A 126 2.99 25.99 -15.41
N ARG A 127 3.69 25.22 -14.57
CA ARG A 127 3.79 25.47 -13.12
C ARG A 127 4.73 26.61 -12.76
N THR A 128 5.84 26.79 -13.47
CA THR A 128 6.90 27.74 -13.12
C THR A 128 6.75 29.12 -13.78
N ASP A 129 6.17 29.19 -14.98
CA ASP A 129 6.06 30.43 -15.76
C ASP A 129 5.30 31.54 -15.01
N ALA A 130 5.96 32.69 -14.87
CA ALA A 130 5.45 33.85 -14.13
C ALA A 130 4.26 34.53 -14.83
N GLN A 131 4.10 34.40 -16.14
CA GLN A 131 2.95 34.91 -16.88
C GLN A 131 1.71 34.05 -16.60
N PHE A 132 1.80 32.72 -16.65
CA PHE A 132 0.69 31.84 -16.23
C PHE A 132 0.28 32.10 -14.78
N ARG A 133 1.25 32.24 -13.86
CA ARG A 133 0.97 32.63 -12.48
C ARG A 133 0.25 33.97 -12.40
N ARG A 134 0.69 34.97 -13.17
CA ARG A 134 0.09 36.31 -13.20
C ARG A 134 -1.34 36.30 -13.76
N TRP A 135 -1.63 35.51 -14.79
CA TRP A 135 -2.97 35.36 -15.34
C TRP A 135 -3.88 34.57 -14.41
N ASN A 136 -3.35 33.57 -13.69
CA ASN A 136 -4.03 32.84 -12.62
C ASN A 136 -3.99 33.55 -11.25
N GLY A 137 -4.08 34.88 -11.23
CA GLY A 137 -4.26 35.66 -10.01
C GLY A 137 -3.08 35.67 -9.01
N GLY A 138 -1.88 35.27 -9.46
CA GLY A 138 -0.67 35.16 -8.64
C GLY A 138 -0.35 33.72 -8.16
N LEU A 139 -1.13 32.71 -8.57
CA LEU A 139 -0.99 31.32 -8.15
C LEU A 139 -0.56 30.43 -9.33
N PRO A 140 0.18 29.32 -9.11
CA PRO A 140 0.41 28.33 -10.17
C PRO A 140 -0.90 27.77 -10.73
N VAL A 141 -0.93 27.45 -12.02
CA VAL A 141 -2.00 26.63 -12.61
C VAL A 141 -1.72 25.18 -12.20
N SER A 142 -2.67 24.54 -11.52
CA SER A 142 -2.53 23.20 -10.94
C SER A 142 -3.77 22.31 -11.12
N GLY A 143 -4.82 22.79 -11.80
CA GLY A 143 -6.09 22.10 -12.00
C GLY A 143 -7.14 22.43 -10.92
N ARG A 144 -6.90 23.47 -10.11
CA ARG A 144 -7.68 23.74 -8.89
C ARG A 144 -9.16 24.01 -9.17
N GLY A 145 -10.03 23.27 -8.49
CA GLY A 145 -11.49 23.40 -8.60
C GLY A 145 -12.07 22.71 -9.83
N VAL A 146 -11.29 21.83 -10.48
CA VAL A 146 -11.73 20.96 -11.56
C VAL A 146 -11.83 19.53 -11.03
N GLY A 147 -13.04 18.97 -11.05
CA GLY A 147 -13.29 17.58 -10.67
C GLY A 147 -12.87 16.61 -11.77
N VAL A 148 -12.01 15.65 -11.43
CA VAL A 148 -11.53 14.60 -12.34
C VAL A 148 -11.89 13.22 -11.79
N VAL A 149 -12.72 12.48 -12.53
CA VAL A 149 -13.06 11.09 -12.18
C VAL A 149 -11.99 10.16 -12.74
N VAL A 150 -11.37 9.39 -11.86
CA VAL A 150 -10.49 8.27 -12.20
C VAL A 150 -11.34 7.02 -12.19
N HIS A 151 -11.70 6.55 -13.38
CA HIS A 151 -12.62 5.44 -13.56
C HIS A 151 -11.83 4.19 -13.94
N ASP A 152 -11.48 3.39 -12.94
CA ASP A 152 -10.45 2.35 -13.06
C ASP A 152 -10.65 1.22 -12.01
N SER A 153 -9.62 0.45 -11.64
CA SER A 153 -9.71 -0.56 -10.58
C SER A 153 -10.06 0.02 -9.21
N GLY A 154 -9.68 1.28 -8.98
CA GLY A 154 -9.97 2.07 -7.78
C GLY A 154 -8.89 3.12 -7.53
N VAL A 155 -8.86 3.69 -6.32
CA VAL A 155 -7.75 4.50 -5.83
C VAL A 155 -7.43 4.14 -4.38
N ASP A 156 -6.15 3.98 -4.03
CA ASP A 156 -5.67 3.98 -2.64
C ASP A 156 -5.64 5.41 -2.08
N GLY A 157 -6.71 5.78 -1.38
CA GLY A 157 -6.85 7.05 -0.69
C GLY A 157 -6.07 7.16 0.63
N THR A 158 -5.31 6.13 1.01
CA THR A 158 -4.38 6.19 2.16
C THR A 158 -2.99 6.69 1.74
N HIS A 159 -2.66 6.59 0.45
CA HIS A 159 -1.38 7.02 -0.09
C HIS A 159 -1.15 8.54 0.15
N PRO A 160 0.03 8.99 0.62
CA PRO A 160 0.26 10.40 0.96
C PRO A 160 -0.01 11.40 -0.16
N ASP A 161 0.20 10.99 -1.41
CA ASP A 161 -0.03 11.81 -2.61
C ASP A 161 -1.51 11.90 -3.03
N LEU A 162 -2.38 11.05 -2.49
CA LEU A 162 -3.77 10.82 -2.94
C LEU A 162 -4.74 10.77 -1.74
N GLN A 163 -4.45 11.51 -0.66
CA GLN A 163 -5.18 11.37 0.60
C GLN A 163 -6.67 11.70 0.46
N LEU A 164 -7.52 10.75 0.88
CA LEU A 164 -8.97 10.93 0.94
C LEU A 164 -9.33 12.11 1.86
N GLY A 165 -10.24 12.96 1.40
CA GLY A 165 -10.61 14.22 2.07
C GLY A 165 -9.58 15.35 1.89
N ARG A 166 -8.58 15.17 1.03
CA ARG A 166 -7.66 16.24 0.57
C ARG A 166 -7.75 16.42 -0.94
N ASN A 167 -6.83 15.86 -1.71
CA ASN A 167 -6.82 15.94 -3.17
C ASN A 167 -7.60 14.78 -3.82
N LEU A 168 -7.75 13.65 -3.14
CA LEU A 168 -8.84 12.71 -3.41
C LEU A 168 -10.06 13.17 -2.62
N VAL A 169 -10.96 13.94 -3.25
CA VAL A 169 -12.14 14.52 -2.58
C VAL A 169 -13.24 13.50 -2.34
N GLN A 170 -13.20 12.38 -3.07
CA GLN A 170 -14.17 11.31 -2.98
C GLN A 170 -13.57 10.00 -3.53
N ASN A 171 -13.97 8.85 -2.97
CA ASN A 171 -13.53 7.54 -3.43
C ASN A 171 -14.67 6.53 -3.25
N VAL A 172 -15.09 5.92 -4.35
CA VAL A 172 -16.42 5.31 -4.50
C VAL A 172 -16.31 3.88 -4.96
N LEU A 173 -17.10 3.00 -4.34
CA LEU A 173 -17.29 1.62 -4.78
C LEU A 173 -18.73 1.43 -5.25
N GLY A 174 -18.91 0.90 -6.46
CA GLY A 174 -20.22 0.48 -6.99
C GLY A 174 -20.54 -0.97 -6.60
N SER A 175 -21.80 -1.25 -6.23
CA SER A 175 -22.26 -2.63 -5.96
C SER A 175 -23.24 -3.11 -7.04
N GLN A 176 -22.71 -3.78 -8.08
CA GLN A 176 -23.47 -4.21 -9.24
C GLN A 176 -23.76 -5.72 -9.31
N ASN A 177 -23.58 -6.47 -8.22
CA ASN A 177 -23.97 -7.89 -8.18
C ASN A 177 -25.50 -8.02 -8.24
N LEU A 178 -26.05 -8.18 -9.45
CA LEU A 178 -27.49 -8.33 -9.69
C LEU A 178 -28.14 -9.47 -8.88
N SER A 179 -27.35 -10.44 -8.39
CA SER A 179 -27.84 -11.57 -7.59
C SER A 179 -28.17 -11.21 -6.15
N SER A 180 -27.70 -10.07 -5.62
CA SER A 180 -28.07 -9.58 -4.27
C SER A 180 -29.44 -8.87 -4.25
N TYR A 181 -30.01 -8.57 -5.42
CA TYR A 181 -31.25 -7.82 -5.56
C TYR A 181 -32.46 -8.74 -5.77
N THR A 182 -33.47 -8.63 -4.90
CA THR A 182 -34.74 -9.37 -5.02
C THR A 182 -35.78 -8.68 -5.93
N SER A 183 -35.47 -7.47 -6.41
CA SER A 183 -36.30 -6.68 -7.32
C SER A 183 -35.45 -5.63 -8.06
N ILE A 184 -36.00 -4.99 -9.09
CA ILE A 184 -35.31 -3.92 -9.83
C ILE A 184 -35.28 -2.66 -8.96
N LEU A 185 -34.08 -2.29 -8.49
CA LEU A 185 -33.80 -1.12 -7.66
C LEU A 185 -32.75 -0.21 -8.35
N PRO A 186 -32.64 1.08 -7.96
CA PRO A 186 -31.54 1.93 -8.39
C PRO A 186 -30.18 1.39 -7.91
N ALA A 187 -29.11 1.69 -8.64
CA ALA A 187 -27.75 1.36 -8.22
C ALA A 187 -27.41 2.06 -6.89
N THR A 188 -26.70 1.33 -6.01
CA THR A 188 -26.19 1.85 -4.75
C THR A 188 -24.67 1.97 -4.81
N TYR A 189 -24.17 3.09 -4.30
CA TYR A 189 -22.75 3.42 -4.26
C TYR A 189 -22.33 3.62 -2.80
N ILE A 190 -21.15 3.14 -2.45
CA ILE A 190 -20.51 3.39 -1.16
C ILE A 190 -19.51 4.52 -1.38
N GLU A 191 -19.72 5.65 -0.70
CA GLU A 191 -18.83 6.82 -0.72
C GLU A 191 -17.84 6.78 0.45
N ASP A 192 -16.82 7.63 0.38
CA ASP A 192 -15.78 7.86 1.39
C ASP A 192 -14.98 6.60 1.76
N VAL A 193 -14.78 5.70 0.79
CA VAL A 193 -14.06 4.43 0.96
C VAL A 193 -12.53 4.70 1.01
N PRO A 194 -11.81 4.37 2.10
CA PRO A 194 -10.39 4.73 2.24
C PRO A 194 -9.48 4.19 1.13
N THR A 195 -9.75 2.99 0.62
CA THR A 195 -9.13 2.45 -0.61
C THR A 195 -10.14 1.64 -1.38
N THR A 196 -10.21 1.86 -2.69
CA THR A 196 -11.02 1.05 -3.62
C THR A 196 -10.15 0.19 -4.53
N ASP A 197 -8.82 0.41 -4.53
CA ASP A 197 -7.84 -0.30 -5.38
C ASP A 197 -7.16 -1.45 -4.63
N THR A 198 -7.95 -2.43 -4.18
CA THR A 198 -7.51 -3.43 -3.20
C THR A 198 -6.66 -4.57 -3.76
N ASN A 199 -6.56 -4.71 -5.09
CA ASN A 199 -5.90 -5.85 -5.72
C ASN A 199 -5.08 -5.55 -6.99
N SER A 200 -5.22 -4.34 -7.56
CA SER A 200 -4.66 -4.00 -8.87
C SER A 200 -3.56 -2.96 -8.75
N GLY A 201 -3.77 -1.85 -8.05
CA GLY A 201 -2.81 -0.74 -7.94
C GLY A 201 -2.70 0.11 -9.22
N HIS A 202 -3.32 -0.33 -10.32
CA HIS A 202 -3.35 0.36 -11.59
C HIS A 202 -4.12 1.70 -11.50
N GLY A 203 -5.31 1.71 -10.91
CA GLY A 203 -6.10 2.93 -10.76
C GLY A 203 -5.46 3.95 -9.81
N THR A 204 -4.73 3.50 -8.79
CA THR A 204 -3.87 4.35 -7.94
C THR A 204 -2.76 5.00 -8.77
N HIS A 205 -2.10 4.23 -9.63
CA HIS A 205 -1.09 4.74 -10.57
C HIS A 205 -1.68 5.76 -11.55
N VAL A 206 -2.88 5.50 -12.08
CA VAL A 206 -3.62 6.42 -12.96
C VAL A 206 -3.97 7.71 -12.22
N ALA A 207 -4.55 7.64 -11.02
CA ALA A 207 -4.88 8.80 -10.19
C ALA A 207 -3.65 9.64 -9.82
N GLY A 208 -2.55 8.96 -9.46
CA GLY A 208 -1.27 9.57 -9.21
C GLY A 208 -0.74 10.37 -10.42
N THR A 209 -0.89 9.83 -11.64
CA THR A 209 -0.47 10.51 -12.87
C THR A 209 -1.34 11.74 -13.15
N VAL A 210 -2.65 11.67 -12.90
CA VAL A 210 -3.55 12.84 -13.03
C VAL A 210 -3.16 13.95 -12.07
N GLY A 211 -3.07 13.67 -10.76
CA GLY A 211 -3.03 14.71 -9.74
C GLY A 211 -2.48 14.28 -8.37
N GLY A 212 -1.56 13.31 -8.35
CA GLY A 212 -0.79 12.98 -7.14
C GLY A 212 0.07 14.18 -6.70
N THR A 213 0.04 14.55 -5.42
CA THR A 213 0.70 15.76 -4.92
C THR A 213 2.23 15.66 -4.80
N GLY A 214 2.84 14.50 -5.08
CA GLY A 214 4.28 14.27 -4.90
C GLY A 214 4.73 14.25 -3.43
N ALA A 215 3.82 14.29 -2.46
CA ALA A 215 4.15 14.45 -1.04
C ALA A 215 5.11 13.37 -0.50
N ALA A 216 4.96 12.12 -0.92
CA ALA A 216 5.84 11.01 -0.55
C ALA A 216 7.23 11.04 -1.23
N SER A 217 7.44 11.92 -2.22
CA SER A 217 8.71 12.10 -2.96
C SER A 217 9.26 13.53 -2.87
N GLY A 218 8.70 14.38 -2.01
CA GLY A 218 9.10 15.79 -1.89
C GLY A 218 8.80 16.64 -3.12
N GLY A 219 7.81 16.24 -3.93
CA GLY A 219 7.41 16.89 -5.19
C GLY A 219 8.03 16.29 -6.45
N LEU A 220 9.01 15.36 -6.33
CA LEU A 220 9.72 14.78 -7.48
C LEU A 220 8.82 13.98 -8.43
N HIS A 221 7.70 13.44 -7.92
CA HIS A 221 6.75 12.62 -8.67
C HIS A 221 5.32 13.22 -8.60
N GLU A 222 5.23 14.55 -8.65
CA GLU A 222 3.98 15.30 -8.68
C GLU A 222 3.26 15.15 -10.02
N GLY A 223 2.09 14.50 -10.01
CA GLY A 223 1.21 14.27 -11.16
C GLY A 223 0.74 15.56 -11.83
N VAL A 224 0.21 15.48 -13.06
CA VAL A 224 0.09 16.63 -13.98
C VAL A 224 -0.67 17.83 -13.38
N ALA A 225 -1.82 17.59 -12.75
CA ALA A 225 -2.72 18.57 -12.16
C ALA A 225 -2.90 18.30 -10.64
N PRO A 226 -1.90 18.62 -9.80
CA PRO A 226 -1.85 18.24 -8.38
C PRO A 226 -2.83 19.03 -7.49
N GLY A 227 -3.48 20.06 -8.04
CA GLY A 227 -4.56 20.81 -7.40
C GLY A 227 -5.97 20.37 -7.81
N ALA A 228 -6.11 19.42 -8.75
CA ALA A 228 -7.40 18.91 -9.16
C ALA A 228 -8.11 18.15 -8.04
N ASP A 229 -9.45 18.24 -8.03
CA ASP A 229 -10.29 17.49 -7.10
C ASP A 229 -10.48 16.09 -7.70
N LEU A 230 -9.77 15.07 -7.20
CA LEU A 230 -9.85 13.70 -7.73
C LEU A 230 -11.04 12.94 -7.13
N ILE A 231 -11.76 12.20 -7.97
CA ILE A 231 -12.84 11.29 -7.58
C ILE A 231 -12.45 9.88 -8.05
N GLY A 232 -12.10 9.00 -7.13
CA GLY A 232 -11.89 7.58 -7.44
C GLY A 232 -13.23 6.87 -7.64
N TYR A 233 -13.37 6.11 -8.72
CA TYR A 233 -14.41 5.10 -8.86
C TYR A 233 -13.75 3.74 -9.10
N GLY A 234 -13.90 2.83 -8.14
CA GLY A 234 -13.41 1.47 -8.23
C GLY A 234 -14.44 0.56 -8.88
N SER A 235 -14.11 0.08 -10.08
CA SER A 235 -14.82 -1.02 -10.76
C SER A 235 -14.32 -2.40 -10.32
N GLY A 236 -13.34 -2.46 -9.40
CA GLY A 236 -12.72 -3.69 -8.92
C GLY A 236 -11.76 -4.33 -9.93
N GLY A 237 -11.09 -5.40 -9.51
CA GLY A 237 -10.12 -6.14 -10.35
C GLY A 237 -10.73 -7.00 -11.47
N VAL A 238 -12.05 -6.98 -11.66
CA VAL A 238 -12.76 -7.68 -12.74
C VAL A 238 -13.60 -6.66 -13.50
N VAL A 239 -13.12 -6.26 -14.68
CA VAL A 239 -13.73 -5.19 -15.47
C VAL A 239 -15.01 -5.69 -16.15
N LEU A 240 -16.17 -5.38 -15.57
CA LEU A 240 -17.49 -5.68 -16.13
C LEU A 240 -18.19 -4.42 -16.63
N VAL A 241 -18.94 -4.55 -17.74
CA VAL A 241 -19.64 -3.42 -18.40
C VAL A 241 -20.65 -2.73 -17.48
N LEU A 242 -21.25 -3.45 -16.53
CA LEU A 242 -22.23 -2.87 -15.60
C LEU A 242 -21.57 -1.95 -14.57
N ASP A 243 -20.42 -2.36 -14.01
CA ASP A 243 -19.61 -1.54 -13.10
C ASP A 243 -19.06 -0.29 -13.81
N ILE A 244 -18.59 -0.46 -15.06
CA ILE A 244 -18.20 0.63 -15.95
C ILE A 244 -19.33 1.65 -16.14
N VAL A 245 -20.54 1.21 -16.49
CA VAL A 245 -21.67 2.12 -16.69
C VAL A 245 -22.06 2.81 -15.38
N GLY A 246 -21.91 2.13 -14.23
CA GLY A 246 -22.07 2.72 -12.90
C GLY A 246 -21.11 3.89 -12.63
N GLY A 247 -19.86 3.82 -13.10
CA GLY A 247 -18.89 4.92 -12.96
C GLY A 247 -19.31 6.19 -13.70
N PHE A 248 -19.79 6.04 -14.93
CA PHE A 248 -20.35 7.15 -15.70
C PHE A 248 -21.65 7.71 -15.10
N ASP A 249 -22.55 6.84 -14.61
CA ASP A 249 -23.80 7.28 -13.96
C ASP A 249 -23.51 8.06 -12.67
N TYR A 250 -22.61 7.56 -11.82
CA TYR A 250 -22.17 8.27 -10.61
C TYR A 250 -21.56 9.64 -10.95
N ALA A 251 -20.69 9.72 -11.95
CA ALA A 251 -20.05 10.96 -12.39
C ALA A 251 -21.07 11.99 -12.91
N ILE A 252 -22.06 11.56 -13.67
CA ILE A 252 -23.14 12.43 -14.19
C ILE A 252 -24.07 12.87 -13.05
N ALA A 253 -24.42 11.97 -12.12
CA ALA A 253 -25.30 12.26 -11.00
C ALA A 253 -24.67 13.26 -10.00
N ASN A 254 -23.36 13.13 -9.75
CA ASN A 254 -22.61 13.97 -8.80
C ASN A 254 -21.84 15.13 -9.46
N GLN A 255 -22.06 15.39 -10.75
CA GLN A 255 -21.30 16.39 -11.53
C GLN A 255 -21.14 17.73 -10.80
N PHE A 256 -22.25 18.29 -10.31
CA PHE A 256 -22.25 19.59 -9.61
C PHE A 256 -21.80 19.52 -8.15
N ARG A 257 -21.74 18.32 -7.54
CA ARG A 257 -21.28 18.11 -6.16
C ARG A 257 -19.76 18.21 -6.05
N TYR A 258 -19.05 17.65 -7.03
CA TYR A 258 -17.57 17.60 -7.06
C TYR A 258 -16.96 18.38 -8.25
N GLY A 259 -17.74 19.22 -8.94
CA GLY A 259 -17.24 20.03 -10.05
C GLY A 259 -16.71 19.21 -11.24
N ILE A 260 -17.27 18.02 -11.49
CA ILE A 260 -16.74 17.06 -12.47
C ILE A 260 -16.78 17.64 -13.88
N ARG A 261 -15.61 17.75 -14.49
CA ARG A 261 -15.42 18.18 -15.89
C ARG A 261 -14.58 17.22 -16.72
N VAL A 262 -13.89 16.27 -16.09
CA VAL A 262 -13.02 15.29 -16.75
C VAL A 262 -13.32 13.87 -16.24
N ILE A 263 -13.35 12.88 -17.12
CA ILE A 263 -13.34 11.45 -16.78
C ILE A 263 -12.19 10.80 -17.56
N THR A 264 -11.30 10.09 -16.87
CA THR A 264 -10.23 9.28 -17.49
C THR A 264 -10.51 7.80 -17.35
N ASN A 265 -10.33 7.04 -18.44
CA ASN A 265 -10.63 5.61 -18.53
C ASN A 265 -9.40 4.89 -19.11
N SER A 266 -8.66 4.18 -18.26
CA SER A 266 -7.40 3.52 -18.64
C SER A 266 -7.56 2.01 -18.91
N TRP A 267 -8.74 1.64 -19.42
CA TRP A 267 -9.17 0.27 -19.76
C TRP A 267 -9.84 0.24 -21.14
N GLY A 268 -10.02 -0.97 -21.69
CA GLY A 268 -10.55 -1.14 -23.04
C GLY A 268 -10.97 -2.57 -23.35
N SER A 269 -11.36 -2.79 -24.60
CA SER A 269 -11.65 -4.11 -25.15
C SER A 269 -11.05 -4.22 -26.57
N SER A 270 -11.32 -5.32 -27.26
CA SER A 270 -10.97 -5.51 -28.68
C SER A 270 -12.23 -5.77 -29.51
N GLY A 271 -12.24 -5.27 -30.75
CA GLY A 271 -13.38 -5.36 -31.65
C GLY A 271 -13.67 -4.03 -32.36
N ALA A 272 -14.74 -4.03 -33.15
CA ALA A 272 -15.18 -2.84 -33.88
C ALA A 272 -15.96 -1.87 -32.98
N PHE A 273 -15.89 -0.58 -33.28
CA PHE A 273 -16.74 0.45 -32.67
C PHE A 273 -18.23 0.19 -32.94
N ASP A 274 -19.03 0.11 -31.87
CA ASP A 274 -20.49 0.13 -31.94
C ASP A 274 -21.04 1.36 -31.18
N PRO A 275 -21.69 2.33 -31.86
CA PRO A 275 -22.27 3.50 -31.21
C PRO A 275 -23.47 3.17 -30.31
N ALA A 276 -24.01 1.95 -30.35
CA ALA A 276 -25.07 1.47 -29.47
C ALA A 276 -24.55 0.71 -28.23
N ASP A 277 -23.22 0.58 -28.07
CA ASP A 277 -22.62 -0.01 -26.88
C ASP A 277 -22.98 0.80 -25.61
N PRO A 278 -23.32 0.16 -24.47
CA PRO A 278 -23.67 0.85 -23.23
C PRO A 278 -22.61 1.84 -22.73
N VAL A 279 -21.32 1.58 -22.97
CA VAL A 279 -20.21 2.47 -22.62
C VAL A 279 -20.21 3.71 -23.51
N ASN A 280 -20.49 3.54 -24.80
CA ASN A 280 -20.57 4.65 -25.76
C ASN A 280 -21.82 5.52 -25.52
N GLU A 281 -22.95 4.92 -25.15
CA GLU A 281 -24.14 5.65 -24.69
C GLU A 281 -23.88 6.44 -23.39
N ALA A 282 -23.14 5.86 -22.44
CA ALA A 282 -22.80 6.51 -21.17
C ALA A 282 -21.78 7.65 -21.34
N SER A 283 -20.72 7.44 -22.14
CA SER A 283 -19.72 8.47 -22.45
C SER A 283 -20.32 9.63 -23.26
N TYR A 284 -21.25 9.34 -24.18
CA TYR A 284 -21.97 10.39 -24.92
C TYR A 284 -22.83 11.27 -23.99
N ARG A 285 -23.47 10.67 -22.97
CA ARG A 285 -24.23 11.41 -21.96
C ARG A 285 -23.35 12.28 -21.07
N ALA A 286 -22.12 11.84 -20.75
CA ALA A 286 -21.15 12.68 -20.06
C ALA A 286 -20.69 13.85 -20.94
N TYR A 287 -20.36 13.59 -22.21
CA TYR A 287 -20.05 14.63 -23.21
C TYR A 287 -21.17 15.69 -23.32
N GLN A 288 -22.44 15.26 -23.45
CA GLN A 288 -23.61 16.16 -23.51
C GLN A 288 -23.78 17.02 -22.23
N ARG A 289 -23.16 16.64 -21.11
CA ARG A 289 -23.14 17.39 -19.85
C ARG A 289 -21.96 18.36 -19.73
N GLY A 290 -21.11 18.48 -20.75
CA GLY A 290 -19.93 19.33 -20.74
C GLY A 290 -18.74 18.72 -19.99
N ILE A 291 -18.72 17.39 -19.86
CA ILE A 291 -17.62 16.61 -19.28
C ILE A 291 -16.76 16.05 -20.43
N SER A 292 -15.47 16.33 -20.42
CA SER A 292 -14.51 15.76 -21.37
C SER A 292 -14.13 14.34 -20.94
N VAL A 293 -14.21 13.38 -21.87
CA VAL A 293 -13.97 11.96 -21.59
C VAL A 293 -12.71 11.51 -22.34
N PHE A 294 -11.80 10.83 -21.64
CA PHE A 294 -10.51 10.36 -22.17
C PHE A 294 -10.45 8.83 -22.11
N PHE A 295 -9.94 8.21 -23.17
CA PHE A 295 -9.76 6.76 -23.27
C PHE A 295 -8.35 6.39 -23.75
N ALA A 296 -7.87 5.26 -23.23
CA ALA A 296 -6.64 4.63 -23.67
C ALA A 296 -6.82 3.94 -25.02
N ALA A 297 -5.95 4.22 -25.99
CA ALA A 297 -6.04 3.65 -27.34
C ALA A 297 -5.84 2.11 -27.37
N GLY A 298 -5.18 1.52 -26.38
CA GLY A 298 -4.94 0.08 -26.27
C GLY A 298 -3.45 -0.29 -26.32
N ASN A 299 -3.13 -1.54 -25.96
CA ASN A 299 -1.75 -2.03 -25.83
C ASN A 299 -1.43 -3.23 -26.76
N ASP A 300 -2.21 -3.40 -27.84
CA ASP A 300 -2.11 -4.54 -28.78
C ASP A 300 -1.29 -4.20 -30.05
N GLY A 301 -0.59 -3.07 -30.06
CA GLY A 301 0.30 -2.64 -31.14
C GLY A 301 1.52 -3.57 -31.36
N PRO A 302 2.31 -3.37 -32.43
CA PRO A 302 2.31 -2.22 -33.36
C PRO A 302 1.43 -2.43 -34.61
N SER A 303 0.64 -3.51 -34.66
CA SER A 303 -0.21 -3.82 -35.82
C SER A 303 -1.32 -2.79 -36.00
N ALA A 304 -1.70 -2.52 -37.25
CA ALA A 304 -2.91 -1.77 -37.56
C ALA A 304 -4.16 -2.53 -37.08
N ASP A 305 -5.26 -1.79 -36.89
CA ASP A 305 -6.57 -2.30 -36.46
C ASP A 305 -6.53 -2.98 -35.08
N THR A 306 -5.84 -2.34 -34.13
CA THR A 306 -5.67 -2.79 -32.74
C THR A 306 -6.28 -1.80 -31.72
N HIS A 307 -6.96 -0.76 -32.21
CA HIS A 307 -7.48 0.37 -31.45
C HIS A 307 -8.74 0.02 -30.64
N ASN A 308 -8.71 0.31 -29.34
CA ASN A 308 -9.80 0.13 -28.39
C ASN A 308 -11.14 0.72 -28.91
N PRO A 309 -12.23 -0.07 -29.04
CA PRO A 309 -13.48 0.39 -29.63
C PRO A 309 -14.15 1.53 -28.84
N TYR A 310 -13.93 1.65 -27.53
CA TYR A 310 -14.45 2.79 -26.76
C TYR A 310 -13.68 4.09 -27.02
N SER A 311 -12.42 3.96 -27.46
CA SER A 311 -11.54 5.08 -27.82
C SER A 311 -11.82 5.62 -29.23
N GLN A 312 -12.55 4.87 -30.06
CA GLN A 312 -12.98 5.30 -31.41
C GLN A 312 -14.20 6.24 -31.39
N ALA A 313 -14.82 6.50 -30.23
CA ALA A 313 -16.02 7.33 -30.13
C ALA A 313 -15.70 8.82 -30.41
N PRO A 314 -16.34 9.50 -31.39
CA PRO A 314 -15.93 10.83 -31.85
C PRO A 314 -16.26 12.00 -30.88
N TRP A 315 -16.59 11.69 -29.63
CA TRP A 315 -16.84 12.63 -28.53
C TRP A 315 -15.95 12.35 -27.31
N VAL A 316 -15.02 11.39 -27.41
CA VAL A 316 -13.94 11.17 -26.43
C VAL A 316 -12.60 11.61 -27.03
N VAL A 317 -11.57 11.70 -26.20
CA VAL A 317 -10.17 11.87 -26.63
C VAL A 317 -9.45 10.53 -26.51
N SER A 318 -8.99 9.98 -27.63
CA SER A 318 -8.19 8.76 -27.71
C SER A 318 -6.70 9.05 -27.54
N VAL A 319 -6.06 8.38 -26.58
CA VAL A 319 -4.66 8.64 -26.21
C VAL A 319 -3.75 7.43 -26.49
N ALA A 320 -2.79 7.64 -27.40
CA ALA A 320 -1.71 6.72 -27.72
C ALA A 320 -0.48 6.89 -26.80
N ALA A 321 0.37 5.86 -26.71
CA ALA A 321 1.53 5.83 -25.83
C ALA A 321 2.83 6.14 -26.60
N GLY A 322 3.49 7.23 -26.24
CA GLY A 322 4.81 7.61 -26.75
C GLY A 322 5.94 7.22 -25.79
N ASN A 323 7.14 7.10 -26.35
CA ASN A 323 8.39 6.99 -25.59
C ASN A 323 8.76 8.35 -24.97
N LYS A 324 9.75 8.35 -24.06
CA LYS A 324 10.24 9.56 -23.36
C LYS A 324 11.20 10.44 -24.17
N ASP A 325 11.43 10.09 -25.44
CA ASP A 325 12.17 10.96 -26.38
C ASP A 325 11.30 12.09 -26.96
N GLY A 326 9.98 12.04 -26.75
CA GLY A 326 9.01 12.99 -27.32
C GLY A 326 8.84 12.87 -28.84
N GLN A 327 9.41 11.85 -29.46
CA GLN A 327 9.58 11.74 -30.92
C GLN A 327 9.13 10.39 -31.48
N THR A 328 9.06 9.34 -30.66
CA THR A 328 8.68 8.00 -31.12
C THR A 328 7.50 7.40 -30.37
N LEU A 329 6.69 6.63 -31.09
CA LEU A 329 5.58 5.85 -30.55
C LEU A 329 6.11 4.59 -29.86
N ALA A 330 5.48 4.17 -28.75
CA ALA A 330 5.79 2.90 -28.11
C ALA A 330 5.30 1.73 -28.97
N ASP A 331 6.10 0.66 -29.10
CA ASP A 331 5.77 -0.49 -29.96
C ASP A 331 4.43 -1.14 -29.59
N PHE A 332 4.09 -1.21 -28.30
CA PHE A 332 2.82 -1.78 -27.84
C PHE A 332 1.61 -0.86 -28.08
N SER A 333 1.79 0.43 -28.39
CA SER A 333 0.67 1.35 -28.52
C SER A 333 -0.23 0.90 -29.67
N SER A 334 -1.49 0.60 -29.35
CA SER A 334 -2.49 0.24 -30.36
C SER A 334 -2.65 1.35 -31.39
N ARG A 335 -2.95 0.94 -32.61
CA ARG A 335 -3.06 1.80 -33.79
C ARG A 335 -4.41 1.58 -34.46
N GLY A 336 -4.89 2.64 -35.08
CA GLY A 336 -6.10 2.63 -35.89
C GLY A 336 -5.93 1.84 -37.19
N ASN A 337 -6.84 2.08 -38.13
CA ASN A 337 -6.88 1.38 -39.41
C ASN A 337 -6.96 2.41 -40.54
N ALA A 338 -5.94 2.41 -41.41
CA ALA A 338 -5.71 3.48 -42.37
C ALA A 338 -6.91 3.72 -43.32
N GLY A 339 -7.62 4.83 -43.10
CA GLY A 339 -8.78 5.24 -43.91
C GLY A 339 -10.11 4.62 -43.50
N GLU A 340 -10.17 3.87 -42.39
CA GLU A 340 -11.44 3.41 -41.83
C GLU A 340 -12.19 4.56 -41.15
N SER A 341 -13.45 4.72 -41.53
CA SER A 341 -14.37 5.69 -40.95
C SER A 341 -15.82 5.26 -41.19
N GLY A 342 -16.73 5.72 -40.34
CA GLY A 342 -18.16 5.40 -40.47
C GLY A 342 -19.06 6.52 -39.97
N VAL A 343 -20.20 6.68 -40.64
CA VAL A 343 -21.22 7.70 -40.31
C VAL A 343 -22.41 7.04 -39.63
N PHE A 344 -22.81 7.57 -38.47
CA PHE A 344 -23.95 7.08 -37.68
C PHE A 344 -24.73 8.25 -37.09
N GLN A 345 -25.84 7.94 -36.39
CA GLN A 345 -26.60 8.93 -35.62
C GLN A 345 -26.77 8.44 -34.19
N THR A 346 -26.62 9.35 -33.24
CA THR A 346 -26.94 9.12 -31.82
C THR A 346 -28.45 9.25 -31.59
N TYR A 347 -28.96 8.84 -30.40
CA TYR A 347 -30.39 8.78 -30.12
C TYR A 347 -31.13 10.13 -30.19
N ASP A 348 -30.40 11.25 -30.10
CA ASP A 348 -30.93 12.62 -30.23
C ASP A 348 -31.03 13.10 -31.70
N GLY A 349 -30.54 12.29 -32.65
CA GLY A 349 -30.50 12.59 -34.08
C GLY A 349 -29.25 13.35 -34.54
N ARG A 350 -28.25 13.60 -33.69
CA ARG A 350 -26.96 14.18 -34.10
C ARG A 350 -26.18 13.16 -34.93
N THR A 351 -25.84 13.54 -36.16
CA THR A 351 -24.97 12.75 -37.04
C THR A 351 -23.52 12.92 -36.63
N TRP A 352 -22.82 11.80 -36.54
CA TRP A 352 -21.40 11.71 -36.20
C TRP A 352 -20.66 10.89 -37.25
N THR A 353 -19.37 11.20 -37.42
CA THR A 353 -18.42 10.39 -38.17
C THR A 353 -17.33 9.95 -37.20
N TYR A 354 -17.12 8.65 -37.03
CA TYR A 354 -15.91 8.15 -36.38
C TYR A 354 -14.81 7.95 -37.43
N VAL A 355 -13.56 8.09 -37.01
CA VAL A 355 -12.36 7.71 -37.77
C VAL A 355 -11.57 6.77 -36.87
N ASN A 356 -11.10 5.64 -37.42
CA ASN A 356 -10.31 4.69 -36.64
C ASN A 356 -8.85 5.19 -36.56
N GLU A 357 -8.60 6.19 -35.71
CA GLU A 357 -7.28 6.77 -35.39
C GLU A 357 -7.23 7.23 -33.93
N PRO A 358 -6.07 7.21 -33.24
CA PRO A 358 -5.87 7.96 -32.00
C PRO A 358 -5.95 9.48 -32.23
N ASP A 359 -6.25 10.27 -31.19
CA ASP A 359 -6.30 11.73 -31.31
C ASP A 359 -4.96 12.40 -31.01
N VAL A 360 -4.28 11.95 -29.95
CA VAL A 360 -2.98 12.45 -29.49
C VAL A 360 -2.12 11.35 -28.89
N THR A 361 -0.81 11.57 -28.85
CA THR A 361 0.17 10.71 -28.16
C THR A 361 0.66 11.39 -26.88
N ALA A 362 0.90 10.63 -25.81
CA ALA A 362 1.44 11.16 -24.54
C ALA A 362 2.40 10.16 -23.87
N PRO A 363 3.21 10.57 -22.86
CA PRO A 363 4.19 9.69 -22.24
C PRO A 363 3.55 8.42 -21.65
N GLY A 364 3.90 7.26 -22.20
CA GLY A 364 3.29 5.97 -21.81
C GLY A 364 4.29 4.89 -21.39
N VAL A 365 5.60 5.18 -21.32
CA VAL A 365 6.64 4.17 -21.09
C VAL A 365 7.44 4.45 -19.82
N GLY A 366 7.37 3.54 -18.85
CA GLY A 366 8.09 3.60 -17.58
C GLY A 366 7.70 4.82 -16.73
N ILE A 367 6.43 5.22 -16.77
CA ILE A 367 5.89 6.35 -16.00
C ILE A 367 5.87 5.94 -14.53
N ILE A 368 6.44 6.75 -13.64
CA ILE A 368 6.50 6.45 -12.21
C ILE A 368 5.45 7.27 -11.48
N SER A 369 4.57 6.60 -10.75
CA SER A 369 3.41 7.18 -10.07
C SER A 369 3.16 6.45 -8.74
N PRO A 370 2.43 7.08 -7.78
CA PRO A 370 1.89 6.41 -6.60
C PRO A 370 1.31 5.03 -6.91
N CYS A 371 1.65 4.02 -6.12
CA CYS A 371 1.19 2.66 -6.37
C CYS A 371 1.01 1.93 -5.03
N GLY A 372 -0.15 1.28 -4.85
CA GLY A 372 -0.45 0.50 -3.66
C GLY A 372 0.37 -0.79 -3.58
N VAL A 373 0.19 -1.56 -2.50
CA VAL A 373 0.78 -2.90 -2.36
C VAL A 373 -0.02 -3.89 -3.21
N SER A 374 0.30 -3.98 -4.49
CA SER A 374 -0.38 -4.88 -5.45
C SER A 374 0.61 -5.66 -6.34
N PRO A 375 0.17 -6.77 -6.97
CA PRO A 375 1.00 -7.54 -7.89
C PRO A 375 1.47 -6.76 -9.13
N LEU A 376 0.65 -5.86 -9.68
CA LEU A 376 1.06 -5.03 -10.82
C LEU A 376 2.10 -4.00 -10.38
N CYS A 377 1.87 -3.33 -9.25
CA CYS A 377 2.83 -2.38 -8.66
C CYS A 377 4.17 -3.04 -8.35
N ALA A 378 4.18 -4.29 -7.86
CA ALA A 378 5.38 -5.05 -7.49
C ALA A 378 6.43 -5.14 -8.61
N THR A 379 6.01 -5.19 -9.88
CA THR A 379 6.91 -5.35 -11.03
C THR A 379 7.78 -4.12 -11.33
N GLY A 380 7.39 -2.94 -10.84
CA GLY A 380 8.02 -1.65 -11.15
C GLY A 380 8.41 -0.81 -9.93
N ILE A 381 8.36 -1.36 -8.70
CA ILE A 381 8.60 -0.60 -7.45
C ILE A 381 9.93 0.16 -7.52
N GLN A 382 9.93 1.44 -7.16
CA GLN A 382 11.13 2.25 -7.13
C GLN A 382 12.04 1.87 -5.95
N PRO A 383 13.31 1.50 -6.19
CA PRO A 383 14.22 1.05 -5.13
C PRO A 383 14.42 2.07 -4.01
N ASP A 384 14.40 3.35 -4.36
CA ASP A 384 14.66 4.46 -3.44
C ASP A 384 13.37 4.95 -2.75
N ASN A 385 12.19 4.56 -3.22
CA ASN A 385 10.89 4.94 -2.64
C ASN A 385 9.78 3.93 -2.98
N PRO A 386 9.54 2.91 -2.13
CA PRO A 386 8.67 1.79 -2.48
C PRO A 386 7.17 2.14 -2.59
N ARG A 387 6.79 3.40 -2.34
CA ARG A 387 5.43 3.93 -2.54
C ARG A 387 5.11 4.27 -3.99
N TYR A 388 6.12 4.29 -4.86
CA TYR A 388 5.95 4.56 -6.29
C TYR A 388 6.34 3.34 -7.10
N SER A 389 5.66 3.13 -8.22
CA SER A 389 5.98 2.08 -9.19
C SER A 389 6.05 2.65 -10.60
N SER A 390 6.86 2.03 -11.45
CA SER A 390 7.01 2.32 -12.87
C SER A 390 6.10 1.42 -13.70
N MET A 391 5.08 1.98 -14.36
CA MET A 391 4.22 1.25 -15.30
C MET A 391 4.36 1.78 -16.73
N GLN A 392 3.86 0.98 -17.69
CA GLN A 392 3.86 1.33 -19.10
C GLN A 392 2.57 0.84 -19.78
N GLY A 393 2.02 1.67 -20.66
CA GLY A 393 0.76 1.45 -21.35
C GLY A 393 0.14 2.76 -21.83
N THR A 394 -0.80 2.69 -22.77
CA THR A 394 -1.73 3.80 -23.04
C THR A 394 -2.51 4.20 -21.79
N SER A 395 -2.67 3.28 -20.85
CA SER A 395 -3.21 3.47 -19.51
C SER A 395 -2.45 4.51 -18.66
N MET A 396 -1.17 4.77 -18.93
CA MET A 396 -0.39 5.81 -18.25
C MET A 396 -0.36 7.12 -19.06
N ALA A 397 -0.45 7.03 -20.40
CA ALA A 397 -0.54 8.19 -21.28
C ALA A 397 -1.88 8.95 -21.12
N THR A 398 -2.99 8.22 -20.99
CA THR A 398 -4.35 8.77 -20.86
C THR A 398 -4.55 9.71 -19.66
N PRO A 399 -4.20 9.33 -18.41
CA PRO A 399 -4.31 10.23 -17.25
C PRO A 399 -3.40 11.45 -17.35
N HIS A 400 -2.28 11.36 -18.07
CA HIS A 400 -1.40 12.51 -18.32
C HIS A 400 -2.14 13.59 -19.13
N VAL A 401 -2.84 13.20 -20.19
CA VAL A 401 -3.68 14.13 -21.00
C VAL A 401 -4.90 14.62 -20.21
N ALA A 402 -5.54 13.75 -19.41
CA ALA A 402 -6.65 14.15 -18.55
C ALA A 402 -6.25 15.22 -17.52
N GLY A 403 -5.03 15.14 -16.98
CA GLY A 403 -4.44 16.19 -16.15
C GLY A 403 -4.21 17.50 -16.92
N ILE A 404 -3.71 17.45 -18.15
CA ILE A 404 -3.55 18.66 -19.00
C ILE A 404 -4.92 19.33 -19.23
N ALA A 405 -5.97 18.56 -19.48
CA ALA A 405 -7.33 19.08 -19.59
C ALA A 405 -7.81 19.78 -18.30
N ALA A 406 -7.45 19.27 -17.12
CA ALA A 406 -7.73 19.95 -15.86
C ALA A 406 -6.98 21.30 -15.72
N LEU A 407 -5.71 21.38 -16.16
CA LEU A 407 -4.96 22.65 -16.23
C LEU A 407 -5.65 23.66 -17.17
N MET A 408 -6.09 23.22 -18.35
CA MET A 408 -6.83 24.04 -19.32
C MET A 408 -8.17 24.53 -18.75
N LEU A 409 -8.87 23.70 -17.97
CA LEU A 409 -10.15 24.02 -17.36
C LEU A 409 -10.03 24.92 -16.12
N GLU A 410 -8.89 24.94 -15.40
CA GLU A 410 -8.60 26.02 -14.44
C GLU A 410 -8.32 27.33 -15.18
N ALA A 411 -7.49 27.30 -16.23
CA ALA A 411 -7.15 28.47 -17.03
C ALA A 411 -8.37 29.11 -17.69
N ASN A 412 -9.30 28.30 -18.20
CA ASN A 412 -10.56 28.74 -18.78
C ASN A 412 -11.72 27.76 -18.49
N PRO A 413 -12.48 28.00 -17.40
CA PRO A 413 -13.59 27.13 -17.00
C PRO A 413 -14.76 27.06 -18.00
N GLN A 414 -14.79 27.96 -19.01
CA GLN A 414 -15.85 28.00 -20.02
C GLN A 414 -15.61 27.06 -21.21
N LEU A 415 -14.42 26.47 -21.34
CA LEU A 415 -14.13 25.53 -22.43
C LEU A 415 -15.12 24.37 -22.43
N THR A 416 -15.70 24.10 -23.59
CA THR A 416 -16.52 22.93 -23.89
C THR A 416 -15.65 21.70 -24.21
N PRO A 417 -16.18 20.48 -24.15
CA PRO A 417 -15.43 19.28 -24.55
C PRO A 417 -14.88 19.36 -25.99
N ASP A 418 -15.64 19.92 -26.93
CA ASP A 418 -15.21 20.15 -28.32
C ASP A 418 -13.99 21.09 -28.39
N GLU A 419 -13.94 22.14 -27.57
CA GLU A 419 -12.80 23.08 -27.51
C GLU A 419 -11.58 22.49 -26.81
N VAL A 420 -11.77 21.68 -25.75
CA VAL A 420 -10.67 20.94 -25.09
C VAL A 420 -10.05 19.94 -26.08
N TYR A 421 -10.88 19.18 -26.79
CA TYR A 421 -10.47 18.25 -27.84
C TYR A 421 -9.68 18.96 -28.94
N ALA A 422 -10.21 20.08 -29.47
CA ALA A 422 -9.57 20.84 -30.53
C ALA A 422 -8.21 21.39 -30.10
N ILE A 423 -8.12 22.05 -28.94
CA ILE A 423 -6.85 22.62 -28.43
C ILE A 423 -5.79 21.52 -28.27
N LEU A 424 -6.14 20.36 -27.69
CA LEU A 424 -5.18 19.26 -27.48
C LEU A 424 -4.60 18.71 -28.79
N ARG A 425 -5.40 18.64 -29.88
CA ARG A 425 -4.91 18.24 -31.21
C ARG A 425 -4.15 19.38 -31.89
N ASP A 426 -4.67 20.60 -31.88
CA ASP A 426 -4.10 21.76 -32.57
C ASP A 426 -2.74 22.23 -32.00
N THR A 427 -2.47 21.95 -30.72
CA THR A 427 -1.20 22.31 -30.07
C THR A 427 -0.24 21.13 -29.86
N ALA A 428 -0.54 19.94 -30.38
CA ALA A 428 0.36 18.80 -30.29
C ALA A 428 1.65 19.02 -31.11
N THR A 429 2.77 18.50 -30.62
CA THR A 429 4.04 18.45 -31.33
C THR A 429 3.98 17.33 -32.37
N GLU A 430 4.03 17.69 -33.66
CA GLU A 430 4.00 16.74 -34.78
C GLU A 430 5.06 15.62 -34.64
N LEU A 431 4.67 14.39 -34.97
CA LEU A 431 5.54 13.20 -34.95
C LEU A 431 5.71 12.65 -36.37
N GLU A 432 6.82 11.97 -36.67
CA GLU A 432 7.07 11.33 -37.99
C GLU A 432 6.27 10.02 -38.18
N TYR A 433 4.96 10.06 -37.95
CA TYR A 433 4.01 8.95 -38.07
C TYR A 433 2.74 9.38 -38.80
N GLU A 434 2.00 8.42 -39.36
CA GLU A 434 0.69 8.71 -39.93
C GLU A 434 -0.36 8.94 -38.82
N ALA A 435 -1.40 9.73 -39.09
CA ALA A 435 -2.43 10.07 -38.09
C ALA A 435 -3.12 8.83 -37.50
N TRP A 436 -3.33 7.77 -38.30
CA TRP A 436 -3.90 6.50 -37.83
C TRP A 436 -3.00 5.72 -36.86
N GLU A 437 -1.72 6.10 -36.70
CA GLU A 437 -0.78 5.52 -35.75
C GLU A 437 -0.62 6.34 -34.47
N ALA A 438 -0.54 7.68 -34.57
CA ALA A 438 -0.12 8.55 -33.46
C ALA A 438 -1.02 9.80 -33.23
N GLY A 439 -2.10 9.95 -34.01
CA GLY A 439 -2.98 11.11 -33.98
C GLY A 439 -2.32 12.39 -34.46
N ALA A 440 -2.63 13.51 -33.80
CA ALA A 440 -2.06 14.82 -34.10
C ALA A 440 -0.59 14.99 -33.65
N GLY A 441 -0.04 14.03 -32.89
CA GLY A 441 1.32 14.09 -32.36
C GLY A 441 1.39 14.08 -30.83
N TYR A 442 2.54 14.44 -30.29
CA TYR A 442 2.84 14.40 -28.86
C TYR A 442 2.22 15.58 -28.11
N VAL A 443 1.50 15.35 -27.02
CA VAL A 443 0.79 16.39 -26.28
C VAL A 443 1.74 17.45 -25.68
N ASN A 444 1.37 18.72 -25.79
CA ASN A 444 2.15 19.86 -25.28
C ASN A 444 1.30 20.72 -24.33
N ALA A 445 1.45 20.49 -23.02
CA ALA A 445 0.67 21.15 -21.97
C ALA A 445 0.86 22.67 -21.94
N TYR A 446 2.09 23.15 -22.21
CA TYR A 446 2.39 24.59 -22.22
C TYR A 446 1.58 25.29 -23.32
N ALA A 447 1.63 24.74 -24.53
CA ALA A 447 0.88 25.26 -25.67
C ALA A 447 -0.64 25.13 -25.47
N SER A 448 -1.14 24.01 -24.93
CA SER A 448 -2.56 23.82 -24.63
C SER A 448 -3.09 24.84 -23.61
N VAL A 449 -2.33 25.11 -22.55
CA VAL A 449 -2.73 26.08 -21.50
C VAL A 449 -2.59 27.53 -21.99
N ALA A 450 -1.59 27.84 -22.82
CA ALA A 450 -1.51 29.13 -23.53
C ALA A 450 -2.73 29.36 -24.42
N ALA A 451 -3.13 28.37 -25.22
CA ALA A 451 -4.32 28.43 -26.07
C ALA A 451 -5.61 28.56 -25.23
N ALA A 452 -5.72 27.89 -24.07
CA ALA A 452 -6.85 28.04 -23.15
C ALA A 452 -7.01 29.49 -22.62
N TYR A 453 -5.90 30.20 -22.38
CA TYR A 453 -5.89 31.63 -22.06
C TYR A 453 -6.12 32.55 -23.28
N GLY A 454 -6.24 32.01 -24.49
CA GLY A 454 -6.45 32.76 -25.74
C GLY A 454 -5.17 33.39 -26.29
N LEU A 455 -4.01 32.76 -26.06
CA LEU A 455 -2.68 33.25 -26.44
C LEU A 455 -2.11 32.48 -27.64
N ASP A 456 -1.13 33.09 -28.31
CA ASP A 456 -0.30 32.41 -29.32
C ASP A 456 0.68 31.45 -28.60
N PRO A 457 0.68 30.14 -28.92
CA PRO A 457 1.54 29.16 -28.26
C PRO A 457 3.02 29.20 -28.71
N THR A 458 3.38 30.08 -29.64
CA THR A 458 4.78 30.21 -30.13
C THR A 458 5.71 30.73 -29.02
N PRO A 459 6.84 30.05 -28.69
CA PRO A 459 7.71 30.43 -27.57
C PRO A 459 8.32 31.83 -27.66
N TYR A 460 8.47 32.46 -26.49
CA TYR A 460 9.00 33.82 -26.31
C TYR A 460 10.52 33.91 -26.61
N LEU A 461 10.90 34.08 -27.89
CA LEU A 461 12.24 34.52 -28.27
C LEU A 461 12.41 36.03 -28.00
N ARG A 462 12.81 36.39 -26.78
CA ARG A 462 13.16 37.78 -26.43
C ARG A 462 14.67 38.02 -26.56
N THR A 463 15.08 38.58 -27.70
CA THR A 463 16.41 39.19 -27.80
C THR A 463 16.47 40.39 -26.86
N ILE A 464 17.26 40.34 -25.79
CA ILE A 464 17.51 41.50 -24.93
C ILE A 464 18.51 42.41 -25.62
N GLY A 465 17.97 43.33 -26.42
CA GLY A 465 18.70 44.40 -27.11
C GLY A 465 17.67 45.37 -27.68
N GLY A 466 17.57 46.55 -27.09
CA GLY A 466 16.59 47.55 -27.51
C GLY A 466 16.88 48.04 -28.93
N ASP A 467 15.84 48.08 -29.77
CA ASP A 467 15.70 48.76 -31.07
C ASP A 467 16.97 49.35 -31.73
N GLY A 468 17.98 48.52 -32.04
CA GLY A 468 18.99 48.86 -33.08
C GLY A 468 20.48 48.63 -32.79
N GLU A 469 20.90 48.18 -31.61
CA GLU A 469 22.32 47.85 -31.36
C GLU A 469 22.64 46.37 -31.59
N SER A 470 23.58 46.07 -32.48
CA SER A 470 23.99 44.72 -32.83
C SER A 470 25.09 44.20 -31.90
N LEU A 471 24.81 43.14 -31.15
CA LEU A 471 25.83 42.32 -30.49
C LEU A 471 26.84 41.77 -31.51
N PRO A 472 28.07 41.40 -31.08
CA PRO A 472 29.03 40.72 -31.94
C PRO A 472 28.45 39.47 -32.62
N GLU A 473 28.81 39.25 -33.89
CA GLU A 473 28.27 38.14 -34.69
C GLU A 473 28.56 36.78 -34.03
N GLY A 474 27.50 36.01 -33.75
CA GLY A 474 27.60 34.71 -33.05
C GLY A 474 27.58 34.79 -31.52
N VAL A 475 27.14 35.89 -30.93
CA VAL A 475 26.85 36.03 -29.49
C VAL A 475 25.34 36.23 -29.29
N VAL A 476 24.68 35.24 -28.68
CA VAL A 476 23.33 35.39 -28.12
C VAL A 476 23.44 35.24 -26.62
N LEU A 477 23.02 36.26 -25.87
CA LEU A 477 22.88 36.19 -24.42
C LEU A 477 21.49 35.65 -24.10
N VAL A 478 21.44 34.56 -23.35
CA VAL A 478 20.22 34.01 -22.77
C VAL A 478 20.26 34.32 -21.27
N ASP A 479 19.27 35.09 -20.83
CA ASP A 479 19.03 35.38 -19.41
C ASP A 479 18.39 34.15 -18.79
N ASP A 480 19.05 33.55 -17.79
CA ASP A 480 18.56 32.38 -17.07
C ASP A 480 17.82 32.88 -15.82
N GLU A 481 16.53 33.20 -15.94
CA GLU A 481 15.63 33.53 -14.79
C GLU A 481 15.45 32.32 -13.81
N GLY A 482 16.31 31.30 -13.86
CA GLY A 482 16.27 30.07 -13.08
C GLY A 482 16.75 30.17 -11.63
N ASP A 483 17.18 31.33 -11.11
CA ASP A 483 17.78 31.45 -9.76
C ASP A 483 16.82 31.81 -8.60
N GLY A 484 15.58 31.33 -8.70
CA GLY A 484 14.86 30.92 -7.49
C GLY A 484 14.43 32.02 -6.53
N GLY A 485 14.09 33.22 -7.03
CA GLY A 485 13.31 34.21 -6.30
C GLY A 485 14.09 35.06 -5.28
N ASN A 486 15.40 35.23 -5.46
CA ASN A 486 16.19 36.16 -4.66
C ASN A 486 16.11 37.58 -5.25
N PRO A 487 15.67 38.62 -4.52
CA PRO A 487 15.54 39.95 -5.11
C PRO A 487 16.92 40.58 -5.43
N GLY A 488 17.31 40.59 -6.71
CA GLY A 488 18.49 41.30 -7.21
C GLY A 488 19.53 40.44 -7.94
N THR A 489 19.10 39.50 -8.77
CA THR A 489 19.94 38.64 -9.62
C THR A 489 19.66 38.79 -11.13
N ASP A 490 18.55 39.45 -11.51
CA ASP A 490 18.15 39.69 -12.90
C ASP A 490 19.02 40.72 -13.65
N ILE A 491 19.25 40.49 -14.95
CA ILE A 491 19.93 41.44 -15.83
C ILE A 491 19.02 42.65 -16.11
N ALA A 492 19.37 43.81 -15.58
CA ALA A 492 18.57 45.02 -15.72
C ALA A 492 18.89 45.85 -16.98
N ASP A 493 20.09 45.71 -17.55
CA ASP A 493 20.52 46.34 -18.81
C ASP A 493 21.80 45.68 -19.36
N VAL A 494 21.96 45.65 -20.68
CA VAL A 494 23.19 45.23 -21.38
C VAL A 494 23.50 46.22 -22.50
N SER A 495 24.70 46.82 -22.47
CA SER A 495 25.14 47.82 -23.44
C SER A 495 26.62 47.64 -23.82
N VAL A 496 27.12 48.42 -24.79
CA VAL A 496 28.53 48.38 -25.22
C VAL A 496 29.19 49.73 -24.97
N ALA A 497 30.38 49.73 -24.38
CA ALA A 497 31.18 50.92 -24.11
C ALA A 497 31.87 51.46 -25.39
N GLU A 498 32.32 52.72 -25.37
CA GLU A 498 32.97 53.37 -26.53
C GLU A 498 34.27 52.68 -27.00
N ASP A 499 34.92 51.92 -26.13
CA ASP A 499 36.12 51.11 -26.41
C ASP A 499 35.80 49.67 -26.86
N GLY A 500 34.53 49.27 -26.86
CA GLY A 500 34.03 47.98 -27.33
C GLY A 500 33.83 46.92 -26.25
N ASP A 501 34.04 47.25 -24.98
CA ASP A 501 33.76 46.34 -23.86
C ASP A 501 32.26 46.24 -23.56
N LEU A 502 31.80 45.06 -23.13
CA LEU A 502 30.38 44.81 -22.84
C LEU A 502 30.08 45.21 -21.39
N LEU A 503 29.00 45.98 -21.18
CA LEU A 503 28.56 46.45 -19.88
C LEU A 503 27.29 45.70 -19.47
N ILE A 504 27.41 44.79 -18.51
CA ILE A 504 26.28 44.03 -17.96
C ILE A 504 25.90 44.67 -16.62
N THR A 505 24.64 45.11 -16.50
CA THR A 505 24.17 45.87 -15.34
C THR A 505 23.04 45.16 -14.60
N LEU A 506 23.26 44.89 -13.33
CA LEU A 506 22.26 44.43 -12.37
C LEU A 506 21.52 45.62 -11.73
N ARG A 507 20.27 45.40 -11.32
CA ARG A 507 19.57 46.27 -10.37
C ARG A 507 19.34 45.50 -9.07
N VAL A 508 20.00 45.93 -8.01
CA VAL A 508 19.79 45.40 -6.66
C VAL A 508 18.64 46.18 -5.99
N PRO A 509 17.61 45.50 -5.46
CA PRO A 509 16.54 46.12 -4.68
C PRO A 509 17.07 46.86 -3.44
N ASP A 510 16.33 47.90 -3.05
CA ASP A 510 16.91 49.04 -2.35
C ASP A 510 17.28 48.77 -0.88
N LEU A 511 18.57 48.60 -0.61
CA LEU A 511 19.12 48.51 0.76
C LEU A 511 18.99 49.82 1.55
N ALA A 512 18.62 50.95 0.93
CA ALA A 512 18.46 52.23 1.63
C ALA A 512 17.28 52.25 2.62
N GLU A 513 16.28 51.36 2.47
CA GLU A 513 15.16 51.23 3.41
C GLU A 513 15.38 50.17 4.50
N ALA A 514 16.49 49.42 4.46
CA ALA A 514 16.77 48.35 5.42
C ALA A 514 17.09 48.90 6.82
N THR A 515 16.19 48.69 7.78
CA THR A 515 16.41 49.07 9.19
C THR A 515 17.36 48.07 9.90
N PRO A 516 18.10 48.50 10.94
CA PRO A 516 18.90 47.58 11.76
C PRO A 516 18.07 46.43 12.37
N SER A 517 16.78 46.68 12.67
CA SER A 517 15.82 45.70 13.17
C SER A 517 15.47 44.61 12.17
N THR A 518 15.30 44.94 10.88
CA THR A 518 14.95 43.96 9.84
C THR A 518 16.13 43.06 9.49
N LEU A 519 17.36 43.58 9.52
CA LEU A 519 18.56 42.76 9.29
C LEU A 519 18.88 41.82 10.48
N LEU A 520 18.67 42.25 11.73
CA LEU A 520 18.81 41.34 12.88
C LEU A 520 17.74 40.25 12.90
N ALA A 521 16.49 40.55 12.50
CA ALA A 521 15.41 39.56 12.44
C ALA A 521 15.66 38.47 11.38
N ALA A 522 16.41 38.78 10.33
CA ALA A 522 16.88 37.83 9.33
C ALA A 522 18.22 37.14 9.68
N GLY A 523 18.77 37.38 10.88
CA GLY A 523 19.94 36.66 11.42
C GLY A 523 21.33 37.19 11.02
N PHE A 524 21.43 38.35 10.37
CA PHE A 524 22.73 38.89 9.92
C PHE A 524 23.65 39.27 11.10
N GLN A 525 24.93 38.89 11.02
CA GLN A 525 25.97 39.21 12.01
C GLN A 525 27.14 40.01 11.40
N LEU A 526 27.93 40.65 12.26
CA LEU A 526 29.17 41.33 11.86
C LEU A 526 30.16 40.31 11.26
N GLY A 527 30.67 40.62 10.06
CA GLY A 527 31.48 39.69 9.28
C GLY A 527 30.69 38.80 8.32
N ALA A 528 29.35 38.91 8.26
CA ALA A 528 28.58 38.25 7.21
C ALA A 528 28.94 38.82 5.83
N MET A 529 29.22 37.92 4.88
CA MET A 529 29.46 38.26 3.47
C MET A 529 28.13 38.25 2.70
N GLN A 530 28.05 39.10 1.70
CA GLN A 530 26.90 39.30 0.83
C GLN A 530 27.41 39.22 -0.62
N ASP A 531 27.08 38.10 -1.27
CA ASP A 531 27.45 37.80 -2.64
C ASP A 531 26.25 38.12 -3.54
N TYR A 532 26.48 38.89 -4.60
CA TYR A 532 25.57 39.11 -5.71
C TYR A 532 26.15 38.38 -6.91
N SER A 533 25.36 37.55 -7.60
CA SER A 533 25.80 36.89 -8.82
C SER A 533 24.74 36.96 -9.90
N VAL A 534 25.18 36.88 -11.14
CA VAL A 534 24.33 36.65 -12.31
C VAL A 534 24.96 35.58 -13.18
N GLU A 535 24.15 34.64 -13.66
CA GLU A 535 24.55 33.67 -14.68
C GLU A 535 23.91 34.02 -16.01
N PHE A 536 24.64 33.83 -17.10
CA PHE A 536 24.09 33.93 -18.45
C PHE A 536 24.72 32.89 -19.37
N ASP A 537 23.92 32.39 -20.29
CA ASP A 537 24.37 31.47 -21.33
C ASP A 537 24.70 32.22 -22.62
N LEU A 538 25.85 31.89 -23.20
CA LEU A 538 26.30 32.41 -24.49
C LEU A 538 26.25 31.28 -25.53
N LEU A 539 25.29 31.38 -26.46
CA LEU A 539 25.20 30.46 -27.60
C LEU A 539 26.18 30.90 -28.70
N LYS A 540 27.14 30.03 -29.03
CA LYS A 540 28.13 30.25 -30.07
C LYS A 540 27.59 29.88 -31.46
N ALA A 541 28.24 30.38 -32.52
CA ALA A 541 27.89 30.12 -33.91
C ALA A 541 27.98 28.64 -34.35
N ASP A 542 28.62 27.77 -33.57
CA ASP A 542 28.65 26.30 -33.76
C ASP A 542 27.59 25.56 -32.90
N ALA A 543 26.63 26.30 -32.34
CA ALA A 543 25.59 25.83 -31.41
C ALA A 543 26.11 25.28 -30.07
N THR A 544 27.38 25.56 -29.69
CA THR A 544 27.85 25.25 -28.33
C THR A 544 27.46 26.36 -27.35
N THR A 545 26.87 25.99 -26.21
CA THR A 545 26.52 26.92 -25.14
C THR A 545 27.61 26.95 -24.08
N VAL A 546 28.08 28.16 -23.73
CA VAL A 546 29.04 28.39 -22.64
C VAL A 546 28.39 29.27 -21.59
N ARG A 547 28.43 28.83 -20.34
CA ARG A 547 27.83 29.53 -19.21
C ARG A 547 28.86 30.38 -18.48
N TYR A 548 28.53 31.65 -18.31
CA TYR A 548 29.33 32.61 -17.56
C TYR A 548 28.61 32.94 -16.24
N GLN A 549 29.38 33.07 -15.17
CA GLN A 549 28.91 33.59 -13.89
C GLN A 549 29.72 34.83 -13.54
N LEU A 550 29.06 35.95 -13.28
CA LEU A 550 29.68 37.17 -12.75
C LEU A 550 29.27 37.33 -11.29
N SER A 551 30.23 37.68 -10.43
CA SER A 551 29.99 37.82 -8.99
C SER A 551 30.55 39.13 -8.45
N ALA A 552 29.88 39.69 -7.45
CA ALA A 552 30.30 40.86 -6.69
C ALA A 552 30.08 40.61 -5.19
N ARG A 553 31.09 40.82 -4.34
CA ARG A 553 31.04 40.44 -2.91
C ARG A 553 31.29 41.62 -1.99
N ARG A 554 30.58 41.69 -0.85
CA ARG A 554 30.78 42.70 0.22
C ARG A 554 30.62 42.08 1.61
N THR A 555 31.29 42.63 2.62
CA THR A 555 31.21 42.20 4.02
C THR A 555 30.59 43.26 4.92
N LEU A 556 29.72 42.84 5.84
CA LEU A 556 29.13 43.70 6.88
C LEU A 556 30.14 44.03 7.98
N VAL A 557 30.78 45.21 7.88
CA VAL A 557 31.88 45.63 8.77
C VAL A 557 31.42 46.40 10.01
N SER A 558 30.22 47.00 10.02
CA SER A 558 29.63 47.58 11.23
C SER A 558 28.10 47.59 11.19
N ALA A 559 27.45 47.48 12.36
CA ALA A 559 26.00 47.55 12.51
C ALA A 559 25.64 48.07 13.92
N GLY A 560 24.67 48.98 14.01
CA GLY A 560 24.21 49.55 15.28
C GLY A 560 22.88 50.30 15.14
N LEU A 561 22.38 50.83 16.25
CA LEU A 561 21.05 51.48 16.32
C LEU A 561 20.87 52.72 15.43
N ALA A 562 21.95 53.27 14.85
CA ALA A 562 21.93 54.42 13.96
C ALA A 562 22.17 54.06 12.47
N GLY A 563 22.40 52.79 12.14
CA GLY A 563 22.72 52.33 10.78
C GLY A 563 23.79 51.24 10.74
N PHE A 564 24.17 50.83 9.53
CA PHE A 564 25.19 49.81 9.26
C PHE A 564 26.15 50.26 8.15
N ALA A 565 27.27 49.56 7.97
CA ALA A 565 28.23 49.81 6.89
C ALA A 565 28.82 48.51 6.33
N LEU A 566 28.98 48.48 5.01
CA LEU A 566 29.60 47.43 4.20
C LEU A 566 30.98 47.90 3.69
N ASP A 567 31.93 47.00 3.50
CA ASP A 567 33.23 47.28 2.87
C ASP A 567 33.14 47.58 1.36
N ALA A 568 34.27 47.77 0.68
CA ALA A 568 34.30 47.99 -0.77
C ALA A 568 34.17 46.65 -1.51
N PRO A 569 33.36 46.58 -2.59
CA PRO A 569 33.12 45.32 -3.29
C PRO A 569 34.35 44.77 -4.02
N SER A 570 34.52 43.45 -4.00
CA SER A 570 35.35 42.71 -4.95
C SER A 570 34.50 42.17 -6.10
N PHE A 571 35.10 41.97 -7.27
CA PHE A 571 34.42 41.55 -8.50
C PHE A 571 35.16 40.38 -9.16
N ASP A 572 34.48 39.25 -9.28
CA ASP A 572 35.02 37.98 -9.76
C ASP A 572 34.19 37.48 -10.96
N TYR A 573 34.78 36.66 -11.83
CA TYR A 573 34.06 35.92 -12.86
C TYR A 573 34.45 34.44 -12.88
N GLY A 574 33.49 33.59 -13.26
CA GLY A 574 33.67 32.17 -13.50
C GLY A 574 33.14 31.78 -14.89
N VAL A 575 33.78 30.78 -15.51
CA VAL A 575 33.36 30.23 -16.81
C VAL A 575 33.31 28.71 -16.72
N ARG A 576 32.20 28.12 -17.20
CA ARG A 576 31.97 26.67 -17.31
C ARG A 576 31.28 26.31 -18.62
N ALA A 577 31.48 25.08 -19.11
CA ALA A 577 30.62 24.56 -20.17
C ALA A 577 29.20 24.32 -19.61
N ALA A 578 28.18 24.37 -20.48
CA ALA A 578 26.79 24.14 -20.08
C ALA A 578 26.54 22.71 -19.54
N ASP A 579 27.39 21.74 -19.92
CA ASP A 579 27.40 20.37 -19.37
C ASP A 579 28.05 20.26 -17.97
N GLY A 580 28.48 21.38 -17.38
CA GLY A 580 29.11 21.46 -16.07
C GLY A 580 30.62 21.18 -16.06
N SER A 581 31.24 20.86 -17.21
CA SER A 581 32.66 20.53 -17.29
C SER A 581 33.58 21.76 -17.32
N GLY A 582 34.69 21.67 -16.58
CA GLY A 582 35.75 22.68 -16.49
C GLY A 582 35.36 23.95 -15.72
N ARG A 583 36.23 24.40 -14.82
CA ARG A 583 36.07 25.70 -14.12
C ARG A 583 37.34 26.54 -14.28
N GLY A 584 37.20 27.71 -14.88
CA GLY A 584 38.15 28.82 -14.73
C GLY A 584 37.51 29.93 -13.91
N MET A 585 38.27 30.53 -12.98
CA MET A 585 37.88 31.75 -12.26
C MET A 585 38.96 32.82 -12.39
N GLY A 586 38.57 34.09 -12.39
CA GLY A 586 39.48 35.23 -12.39
C GLY A 586 38.82 36.51 -11.85
N GLU A 587 39.62 37.56 -11.66
CA GLU A 587 39.12 38.90 -11.31
C GLU A 587 38.59 39.61 -12.57
N ILE A 588 37.51 40.38 -12.44
CA ILE A 588 36.94 41.19 -13.53
C ILE A 588 36.67 42.64 -13.06
N PRO A 589 36.87 43.68 -13.90
CA PRO A 589 36.49 45.03 -13.52
C PRO A 589 34.97 45.17 -13.31
N GLY A 590 34.59 45.82 -12.22
CA GLY A 590 33.20 46.14 -11.92
C GLY A 590 33.07 47.45 -11.15
N THR A 591 31.86 48.00 -11.16
CA THR A 591 31.50 49.23 -10.45
C THR A 591 30.19 49.05 -9.71
N TRP A 592 30.04 49.77 -8.59
CA TRP A 592 28.84 49.80 -7.77
C TRP A 592 28.39 51.25 -7.58
N ASP A 593 27.18 51.58 -8.02
CA ASP A 593 26.53 52.85 -7.70
C ASP A 593 25.54 52.69 -6.53
N ALA A 594 25.97 53.14 -5.36
CA ALA A 594 25.17 53.10 -4.14
C ALA A 594 23.98 54.09 -4.15
N GLY A 595 23.93 55.05 -5.07
CA GLY A 595 22.82 55.99 -5.21
C GLY A 595 21.70 55.51 -6.13
N SER A 596 21.96 54.54 -7.01
CA SER A 596 20.95 53.97 -7.93
C SER A 596 20.71 52.47 -7.77
N GLY A 597 21.43 51.81 -6.85
CA GLY A 597 21.27 50.37 -6.56
C GLY A 597 21.75 49.51 -7.73
N ARG A 598 22.83 49.90 -8.41
CA ARG A 598 23.30 49.25 -9.63
C ARG A 598 24.71 48.67 -9.49
N ILE A 599 24.87 47.45 -9.98
CA ILE A 599 26.16 46.81 -10.22
C ILE A 599 26.38 46.81 -11.72
N THR A 600 27.54 47.24 -12.20
CA THR A 600 27.90 47.11 -13.62
C THR A 600 29.28 46.47 -13.73
N TRP A 601 29.33 45.29 -14.35
CA TRP A 601 30.57 44.62 -14.72
C TRP A 601 31.00 45.04 -16.13
N THR A 602 32.30 45.19 -16.35
CA THR A 602 32.89 45.49 -17.66
C THR A 602 33.58 44.23 -18.19
N VAL A 603 32.93 43.59 -19.16
CA VAL A 603 33.34 42.31 -19.75
C VAL A 603 33.99 42.57 -21.10
N SER A 604 35.32 42.42 -21.17
CA SER A 604 36.02 42.62 -22.44
C SER A 604 35.73 41.48 -23.42
N PRO A 605 35.53 41.75 -24.73
CA PRO A 605 35.14 40.71 -25.70
C PRO A 605 36.12 39.55 -25.79
N ALA A 606 37.40 39.78 -25.45
CA ALA A 606 38.41 38.73 -25.36
C ALA A 606 38.00 37.60 -24.39
N LEU A 607 37.36 37.92 -23.25
CA LEU A 607 36.87 36.95 -22.27
C LEU A 607 35.73 36.09 -22.83
N LEU A 608 34.92 36.62 -23.75
CA LEU A 608 33.81 35.93 -24.38
C LEU A 608 34.24 35.01 -25.54
N THR A 609 35.49 35.14 -26.02
CA THR A 609 36.03 34.36 -27.15
C THR A 609 36.82 33.10 -26.76
N VAL A 610 36.94 32.79 -25.47
CA VAL A 610 37.76 31.66 -25.02
C VAL A 610 37.13 30.32 -25.47
N ALA A 611 37.93 29.51 -26.19
CA ALA A 611 37.45 28.32 -26.89
C ALA A 611 37.19 27.11 -25.97
N ALA A 612 37.88 27.03 -24.83
CA ALA A 612 37.72 26.05 -23.76
C ALA A 612 38.36 26.61 -22.47
N PRO A 613 37.94 26.21 -21.26
CA PRO A 613 38.60 26.64 -20.03
C PRO A 613 40.10 26.31 -20.05
N PRO A 614 41.00 27.22 -19.62
CA PRO A 614 42.45 26.99 -19.65
C PRO A 614 42.89 25.76 -18.87
N ALA A 615 43.75 24.94 -19.48
CA ALA A 615 44.14 23.63 -18.94
C ALA A 615 45.16 23.68 -17.77
N ASP A 616 45.50 24.85 -17.24
CA ASP A 616 46.50 25.03 -16.17
C ASP A 616 45.93 25.39 -14.79
N LEU A 617 44.61 25.55 -14.66
CA LEU A 617 43.93 25.84 -13.38
C LEU A 617 43.49 24.58 -12.61
N THR A 618 44.36 23.58 -12.49
CA THR A 618 44.15 22.44 -11.57
C THR A 618 44.75 22.74 -10.19
N GLY A 619 44.03 23.55 -9.41
CA GLY A 619 44.30 23.75 -7.99
C GLY A 619 43.03 23.54 -7.19
N ASP A 620 43.01 22.57 -6.27
CA ASP A 620 41.86 22.33 -5.39
C ASP A 620 41.71 23.48 -4.38
N ILE A 621 40.54 24.11 -4.39
CA ILE A 621 40.15 25.20 -3.50
C ILE A 621 38.75 24.87 -2.97
N ASP A 622 38.51 25.05 -1.66
CA ASP A 622 37.16 24.88 -1.10
C ASP A 622 36.27 26.10 -1.37
N GLN A 623 34.99 26.00 -1.00
CA GLN A 623 33.97 27.02 -1.29
C GLN A 623 34.20 28.39 -0.60
N SER A 624 35.28 28.55 0.17
CA SER A 624 35.72 29.83 0.75
C SER A 624 36.94 30.46 0.06
N GLY A 625 37.48 29.83 -0.99
CA GLY A 625 38.57 30.39 -1.79
C GLY A 625 39.99 30.13 -1.24
N ARG A 626 40.19 29.22 -0.27
CA ARG A 626 41.52 28.92 0.31
C ARG A 626 41.82 27.42 0.46
N ALA A 627 43.10 27.10 0.67
CA ALA A 627 43.63 25.73 0.71
C ALA A 627 43.56 25.09 2.11
N ALA A 628 43.13 23.83 2.15
CA ALA A 628 42.67 23.15 3.37
C ALA A 628 43.77 22.66 4.35
N ARG A 629 43.39 22.53 5.64
CA ARG A 629 44.05 21.67 6.63
C ARG A 629 43.01 20.92 7.48
N ALA A 630 43.38 19.73 7.94
CA ALA A 630 42.46 18.72 8.47
C ALA A 630 41.86 18.97 9.88
N GLY A 631 41.83 20.21 10.36
CA GLY A 631 41.32 20.55 11.71
C GLY A 631 39.81 20.84 11.76
N ASP A 632 39.28 21.52 10.74
CA ASP A 632 37.97 22.18 10.86
C ASP A 632 36.77 21.26 10.57
N ARG A 633 37.00 20.06 10.02
CA ARG A 633 35.95 19.09 9.67
C ARG A 633 35.21 18.49 10.88
N LEU A 634 35.69 18.67 12.11
CA LEU A 634 35.04 18.14 13.32
C LEU A 634 34.16 19.16 14.07
N ALA A 635 34.32 20.46 13.80
CA ALA A 635 33.50 21.51 14.40
C ALA A 635 32.15 21.69 13.68
N ALA A 636 32.10 21.52 12.35
CA ALA A 636 30.86 21.66 11.59
C ALA A 636 29.88 20.48 11.79
N PHE A 637 30.39 19.26 12.02
CA PHE A 637 29.55 18.09 12.28
C PHE A 637 28.93 18.08 13.69
N SER A 638 29.54 18.78 14.66
CA SER A 638 29.05 18.87 16.03
C SER A 638 28.02 19.98 16.28
N ALA A 639 27.80 20.88 15.31
CA ALA A 639 26.79 21.95 15.39
C ALA A 639 25.43 21.55 14.78
N ASN A 640 25.43 20.83 13.65
CA ASN A 640 24.18 20.53 12.91
C ASN A 640 23.43 19.26 13.36
N VAL A 641 23.98 18.48 14.29
CA VAL A 641 23.28 17.33 14.91
C VAL A 641 22.51 17.73 16.20
N ALA A 642 22.60 19.00 16.62
CA ALA A 642 22.10 19.46 17.92
C ALA A 642 20.71 20.14 17.91
N THR A 643 20.12 20.47 16.75
CA THR A 643 18.90 21.31 16.69
C THR A 643 17.90 20.99 15.57
N SER A 644 17.47 19.73 15.41
CA SER A 644 16.17 19.46 14.77
C SER A 644 15.51 18.17 15.29
N LEU A 645 14.32 18.33 15.86
CA LEU A 645 13.42 17.31 16.44
C LEU A 645 13.96 16.63 17.73
N TRP A 646 13.07 16.43 18.72
CA TRP A 646 13.28 15.82 20.06
C TRP A 646 13.82 16.64 21.25
N ALA A 647 14.11 17.94 21.13
CA ALA A 647 14.53 18.76 22.28
C ALA A 647 13.39 19.18 23.26
N GLY A 648 12.12 18.94 22.93
CA GLY A 648 10.97 19.41 23.70
C GLY A 648 10.48 18.49 24.83
N ALA A 649 10.89 17.22 24.86
CA ALA A 649 10.20 16.18 25.64
C ALA A 649 10.93 15.68 26.91
N LEU A 650 12.24 15.93 27.08
CA LEU A 650 13.05 15.22 28.10
C LEU A 650 13.93 16.09 29.03
N GLY A 651 13.98 17.42 28.85
CA GLY A 651 14.39 18.36 29.92
C GLY A 651 15.75 18.15 30.62
N ILE A 652 16.86 17.97 29.90
CA ILE A 652 18.23 17.89 30.47
C ILE A 652 19.10 19.07 29.96
N THR A 653 19.86 19.70 30.86
CA THR A 653 20.77 20.83 30.55
C THR A 653 22.25 20.40 30.38
N PRO A 654 23.08 21.18 29.65
CA PRO A 654 24.39 20.71 29.20
C PRO A 654 25.55 21.12 30.13
N GLY A 655 26.52 20.22 30.32
CA GLY A 655 27.88 20.61 30.74
C GLY A 655 28.69 19.59 31.53
N GLN A 656 29.29 18.59 30.87
CA GLN A 656 30.39 17.80 31.45
C GLN A 656 31.27 17.03 30.43
N THR A 657 31.80 17.71 29.41
CA THR A 657 32.82 17.13 28.49
C THR A 657 33.87 18.18 28.13
N SER A 658 35.15 17.79 28.08
CA SER A 658 36.24 18.65 27.59
C SER A 658 37.15 17.88 26.63
N TYR A 659 37.67 18.59 25.64
CA TYR A 659 38.51 18.04 24.57
C TYR A 659 39.79 18.87 24.45
N ASP A 660 40.96 18.22 24.47
CA ASP A 660 42.25 18.88 24.24
C ASP A 660 42.66 18.74 22.76
N SER A 661 42.64 19.87 22.06
CA SER A 661 42.96 19.96 20.63
C SER A 661 44.46 19.84 20.32
N ALA A 662 45.35 19.88 21.31
CA ALA A 662 46.79 19.72 21.10
C ALA A 662 47.23 18.25 21.03
N SER A 663 46.55 17.34 21.74
CA SER A 663 46.83 15.90 21.74
C SER A 663 45.74 15.05 21.07
N GLY A 664 44.61 15.67 20.67
CA GLY A 664 43.51 15.00 19.96
C GLY A 664 42.77 13.96 20.81
N THR A 665 42.87 14.05 22.13
CA THR A 665 42.38 13.02 23.07
C THR A 665 41.14 13.51 23.79
N ALA A 666 40.01 12.81 23.60
CA ALA A 666 38.87 12.92 24.50
C ALA A 666 39.10 11.98 25.70
N SER A 667 38.82 12.45 26.93
CA SER A 667 38.89 11.63 28.13
C SER A 667 37.52 11.52 28.79
N TYR A 668 37.19 10.29 29.19
CA TYR A 668 35.99 9.96 29.95
C TYR A 668 36.46 9.23 31.21
N THR A 669 35.86 9.53 32.37
CA THR A 669 36.16 8.79 33.61
C THR A 669 34.98 7.92 33.97
N ILE A 670 35.08 6.61 33.71
CA ILE A 670 34.21 5.61 34.35
C ILE A 670 35.00 5.02 35.51
N GLY A 671 34.47 5.13 36.73
CA GLY A 671 35.00 4.42 37.89
C GLY A 671 34.69 2.94 37.76
N GLY A 672 35.72 2.09 37.83
CA GLY A 672 35.62 0.66 37.52
C GLY A 672 35.02 -0.24 38.61
N GLY A 673 34.99 -1.53 38.29
CA GLY A 673 34.57 -2.64 39.16
C GLY A 673 34.77 -3.98 38.43
N ASP A 674 35.97 -4.54 38.55
CA ASP A 674 36.44 -5.74 37.83
C ASP A 674 35.84 -7.07 38.33
N GLY A 675 35.96 -8.17 37.55
CA GLY A 675 35.52 -9.51 37.97
C GLY A 675 35.66 -10.70 36.99
N ASP A 676 36.86 -10.92 36.43
CA ASP A 676 37.45 -12.16 35.84
C ASP A 676 36.62 -13.43 35.44
N ASP A 677 36.70 -13.77 34.14
CA ASP A 677 37.20 -15.05 33.54
C ASP A 677 36.50 -16.43 33.85
N PRO A 678 36.80 -17.57 33.18
CA PRO A 678 35.96 -18.01 32.07
C PRO A 678 35.52 -19.50 32.06
N GLY A 679 34.41 -19.77 31.36
CA GLY A 679 34.17 -20.99 30.58
C GLY A 679 33.78 -22.30 31.29
N THR A 680 32.69 -22.92 30.83
CA THR A 680 32.50 -24.38 30.64
C THR A 680 31.16 -24.62 29.93
N ASP A 681 31.11 -25.53 28.96
CA ASP A 681 29.86 -26.12 28.46
C ASP A 681 29.15 -26.94 29.56
N PRO A 682 27.82 -27.01 29.56
CA PRO A 682 27.07 -28.16 30.06
C PRO A 682 26.45 -29.00 28.93
N GLU A 683 26.48 -30.31 29.09
CA GLU A 683 25.79 -31.32 28.27
C GLU A 683 24.25 -31.24 28.44
N PRO A 684 23.46 -31.82 27.51
CA PRO A 684 21.99 -31.76 27.57
C PRO A 684 21.40 -32.51 28.77
N GLU A 685 20.39 -31.92 29.43
CA GLU A 685 19.62 -32.58 30.49
C GLU A 685 18.57 -33.54 29.89
N GLU A 686 18.39 -34.70 30.52
CA GLU A 686 17.31 -35.65 30.20
C GLU A 686 15.94 -35.09 30.64
N PRO A 687 14.85 -35.39 29.92
CA PRO A 687 13.51 -34.95 30.31
C PRO A 687 13.07 -35.60 31.63
N ALA A 688 12.50 -34.80 32.53
CA ALA A 688 11.94 -35.30 33.79
C ALA A 688 10.67 -36.15 33.56
N ASP A 689 10.56 -37.28 34.27
CA ASP A 689 9.35 -38.10 34.28
C ASP A 689 8.11 -37.27 34.71
N PRO A 690 6.96 -37.37 34.02
CA PRO A 690 5.75 -36.68 34.42
C PRO A 690 5.17 -37.25 35.72
N PRO A 691 4.65 -36.42 36.64
CA PRO A 691 3.95 -36.91 37.83
C PRO A 691 2.64 -37.63 37.44
N ALA A 692 2.35 -38.74 38.11
CA ALA A 692 1.28 -39.64 37.73
C ALA A 692 -0.13 -39.18 38.19
N SER A 693 -1.07 -39.24 37.24
CA SER A 693 -2.50 -39.56 37.41
C SER A 693 -3.30 -38.83 38.50
N GLY A 694 -4.10 -37.84 38.09
CA GLY A 694 -5.24 -37.35 38.87
C GLY A 694 -5.61 -35.88 38.66
N ASP A 695 -5.93 -35.48 37.44
CA ASP A 695 -6.45 -34.15 37.13
C ASP A 695 -7.71 -34.26 36.26
N ASP A 696 -8.86 -33.86 36.81
CA ASP A 696 -10.16 -33.80 36.09
C ASP A 696 -10.28 -32.51 35.23
N ALA A 697 -9.16 -31.81 35.01
CA ALA A 697 -9.07 -30.64 34.15
C ALA A 697 -9.15 -31.04 32.67
N ARG A 698 -10.05 -30.39 31.93
CA ARG A 698 -10.24 -30.59 30.49
C ARG A 698 -10.14 -29.27 29.73
N VAL A 699 -9.99 -29.38 28.41
CA VAL A 699 -10.23 -28.28 27.48
C VAL A 699 -10.94 -28.81 26.24
N VAL A 700 -11.91 -28.07 25.73
CA VAL A 700 -12.66 -28.43 24.53
C VAL A 700 -12.46 -27.38 23.43
N VAL A 701 -12.01 -27.83 22.27
CA VAL A 701 -11.84 -27.02 21.07
C VAL A 701 -12.85 -27.48 20.03
N SER A 702 -13.66 -26.56 19.51
CA SER A 702 -14.55 -26.83 18.39
C SER A 702 -13.91 -26.41 17.07
N VAL A 703 -14.08 -27.25 16.05
CA VAL A 703 -13.61 -27.02 14.68
C VAL A 703 -14.83 -27.19 13.78
N ILE A 704 -15.15 -26.16 12.99
CA ILE A 704 -16.26 -26.19 12.03
C ILE A 704 -15.68 -26.36 10.63
N ASP A 705 -16.02 -27.44 9.93
CA ASP A 705 -15.39 -27.85 8.67
C ASP A 705 -16.27 -28.82 7.85
N SER A 706 -15.74 -29.43 6.77
CA SER A 706 -16.54 -30.18 5.79
C SER A 706 -16.71 -31.68 6.04
N GLY A 707 -15.75 -32.36 6.70
CA GLY A 707 -15.85 -33.77 7.07
C GLY A 707 -14.60 -34.28 7.82
N ILE A 708 -14.74 -35.34 8.65
CA ILE A 708 -13.63 -35.89 9.47
C ILE A 708 -13.44 -37.40 9.27
N ASN A 709 -12.18 -37.88 9.30
CA ASN A 709 -11.86 -39.31 9.13
C ASN A 709 -11.37 -39.94 10.45
N PRO A 710 -12.27 -40.44 11.32
CA PRO A 710 -11.94 -41.06 12.61
C PRO A 710 -11.30 -42.46 12.51
N TYR A 711 -11.26 -43.08 11.32
CA TYR A 711 -10.55 -44.35 11.10
C TYR A 711 -9.03 -44.17 11.13
N HIS A 712 -8.54 -42.94 10.97
CA HIS A 712 -7.11 -42.67 10.93
C HIS A 712 -6.41 -42.98 12.27
N ASP A 713 -5.26 -43.62 12.19
CA ASP A 713 -4.44 -44.01 13.34
C ASP A 713 -4.06 -42.84 14.25
N PHE A 714 -3.83 -41.66 13.69
CA PHE A 714 -3.56 -40.39 14.38
C PHE A 714 -4.50 -40.11 15.56
N TYR A 715 -5.80 -40.45 15.46
CA TYR A 715 -6.80 -40.22 16.51
C TYR A 715 -6.86 -41.33 17.58
N ASN A 716 -6.15 -42.43 17.36
CA ASN A 716 -6.40 -43.73 17.98
C ASN A 716 -5.13 -44.33 18.62
N ALA A 717 -5.33 -45.26 19.56
CA ALA A 717 -4.24 -46.05 20.12
C ALA A 717 -3.42 -46.78 19.04
N GLY A 718 -2.10 -46.69 19.12
CA GLY A 718 -1.15 -47.29 18.18
C GLY A 718 -0.77 -46.41 16.99
N GLY A 719 -1.34 -45.21 16.84
CA GLY A 719 -0.90 -44.19 15.88
C GLY A 719 0.21 -43.28 16.41
N GLU A 720 0.58 -42.28 15.62
CA GLU A 720 1.68 -41.33 15.92
C GLU A 720 1.49 -40.58 17.25
N LEU A 721 0.30 -40.02 17.46
CA LEU A 721 0.01 -39.19 18.64
C LEU A 721 -0.18 -40.02 19.91
N TYR A 722 -0.59 -41.28 19.77
CA TYR A 722 -1.00 -42.16 20.87
C TYR A 722 -0.37 -43.56 20.75
N PRO A 723 0.98 -43.69 20.76
CA PRO A 723 1.67 -44.92 20.37
C PRO A 723 1.48 -46.09 21.35
N THR A 724 0.99 -45.87 22.57
CA THR A 724 0.95 -46.86 23.66
C THR A 724 -0.44 -47.16 24.22
N ALA A 725 -1.32 -46.15 24.30
CA ALA A 725 -2.65 -46.25 24.87
C ALA A 725 -3.59 -45.27 24.17
N ALA A 726 -4.90 -45.50 24.24
CA ALA A 726 -5.89 -44.55 23.72
C ALA A 726 -5.86 -43.23 24.51
N PRO A 727 -6.21 -42.09 23.90
CA PRO A 727 -6.47 -40.85 24.62
C PRO A 727 -7.47 -41.04 25.77
N SER A 728 -7.31 -40.24 26.82
CA SER A 728 -8.09 -40.35 28.06
C SER A 728 -8.84 -39.09 28.47
N SER A 729 -8.85 -38.03 27.65
CA SER A 729 -9.49 -36.75 28.01
C SER A 729 -11.01 -36.81 27.98
N VAL A 730 -11.58 -37.67 27.12
CA VAL A 730 -13.03 -37.96 27.11
C VAL A 730 -13.37 -38.96 28.22
N THR A 731 -13.67 -38.44 29.41
CA THR A 731 -14.14 -39.21 30.58
C THR A 731 -15.67 -39.43 30.53
N GLN A 732 -16.22 -40.23 31.47
CA GLN A 732 -17.68 -40.37 31.56
C GLN A 732 -18.36 -39.04 31.91
N ASP A 733 -17.77 -38.23 32.80
CA ASP A 733 -18.32 -36.92 33.17
C ASP A 733 -18.31 -35.95 31.97
N VAL A 734 -17.33 -36.09 31.06
CA VAL A 734 -17.31 -35.38 29.78
C VAL A 734 -18.47 -35.82 28.88
N LEU A 735 -18.71 -37.12 28.72
CA LEU A 735 -19.81 -37.65 27.91
C LEU A 735 -21.17 -37.24 28.47
N ASP A 736 -21.35 -37.33 29.79
CA ASP A 736 -22.57 -36.93 30.50
C ASP A 736 -22.85 -35.42 30.32
N ALA A 737 -21.81 -34.57 30.34
CA ALA A 737 -21.94 -33.13 30.11
C ALA A 737 -22.32 -32.77 28.65
N PHE A 738 -21.90 -33.58 27.67
CA PHE A 738 -22.33 -33.47 26.26
C PHE A 738 -23.61 -34.24 25.93
N GLY A 739 -24.19 -34.96 26.91
CA GLY A 739 -25.42 -35.75 26.72
C GLY A 739 -25.23 -37.02 25.87
N ILE A 740 -23.98 -37.49 25.68
CA ILE A 740 -23.65 -38.64 24.84
C ILE A 740 -23.89 -39.94 25.62
N ASP A 741 -24.83 -40.75 25.15
CA ASP A 741 -25.10 -42.09 25.67
C ASP A 741 -24.50 -43.20 24.79
N GLU A 742 -24.77 -44.46 25.15
CA GLU A 742 -24.27 -45.63 24.43
C GLU A 742 -24.83 -45.74 22.99
N ALA A 743 -25.98 -45.11 22.68
CA ALA A 743 -26.50 -45.07 21.31
C ALA A 743 -25.78 -44.02 20.45
N HIS A 744 -25.24 -42.97 21.07
CA HIS A 744 -24.43 -41.93 20.44
C HIS A 744 -22.91 -42.23 20.49
N THR A 745 -22.52 -43.42 20.95
CA THR A 745 -21.13 -43.86 21.03
C THR A 745 -20.74 -44.75 19.84
N ILE A 746 -20.06 -44.16 18.86
CA ILE A 746 -19.59 -44.83 17.64
C ILE A 746 -18.35 -45.67 17.95
N ARG A 747 -18.37 -46.94 17.56
CA ARG A 747 -17.22 -47.87 17.66
C ARG A 747 -16.90 -48.42 16.29
N LEU A 748 -15.74 -48.05 15.78
CA LEU A 748 -15.28 -48.40 14.44
C LEU A 748 -14.42 -49.66 14.46
N THR A 749 -14.57 -50.49 13.43
CA THR A 749 -13.64 -51.57 13.14
C THR A 749 -12.36 -50.95 12.57
N ARG A 750 -11.19 -51.42 12.99
CA ARG A 750 -9.89 -50.92 12.51
C ARG A 750 -8.93 -52.10 12.35
N THR A 751 -8.69 -52.52 11.11
CA THR A 751 -7.81 -53.64 10.75
C THR A 751 -6.64 -53.24 9.86
N GLY A 752 -6.56 -51.97 9.46
CA GLY A 752 -5.61 -51.45 8.49
C GLY A 752 -6.13 -51.47 7.04
N ASP A 753 -7.42 -51.75 6.83
CA ASP A 753 -8.06 -51.81 5.50
C ASP A 753 -9.39 -51.06 5.53
N PHE A 754 -9.31 -49.73 5.34
CA PHE A 754 -10.46 -48.81 5.38
C PHE A 754 -11.67 -49.32 4.58
N ALA A 755 -11.46 -49.94 3.42
CA ALA A 755 -12.56 -50.43 2.58
C ALA A 755 -13.26 -51.65 3.19
N ALA A 756 -12.52 -52.53 3.87
CA ALA A 756 -13.08 -53.65 4.62
C ALA A 756 -13.74 -53.19 5.93
N ASP A 757 -13.11 -52.24 6.62
CA ASP A 757 -13.54 -51.72 7.92
C ASP A 757 -14.80 -50.84 7.80
N PHE A 758 -14.83 -49.88 6.87
CA PHE A 758 -16.03 -49.10 6.54
C PHE A 758 -17.21 -49.98 6.08
N ALA A 759 -16.94 -51.07 5.34
CA ALA A 759 -17.97 -52.02 4.95
C ALA A 759 -18.48 -52.89 6.12
N ALA A 760 -17.65 -53.16 7.12
CA ALA A 760 -18.06 -53.85 8.35
C ALA A 760 -18.94 -52.94 9.23
N ASP A 761 -18.62 -51.66 9.28
CA ASP A 761 -19.31 -50.65 10.10
C ASP A 761 -20.54 -50.01 9.41
N ALA A 762 -20.94 -50.48 8.23
CA ALA A 762 -22.07 -49.92 7.48
C ALA A 762 -23.39 -49.84 8.28
N ALA A 763 -23.57 -50.72 9.27
CA ALA A 763 -24.73 -50.67 10.18
C ALA A 763 -24.63 -49.59 11.26
N VAL A 764 -23.42 -49.10 11.58
CA VAL A 764 -23.17 -47.98 12.49
C VAL A 764 -23.49 -46.66 11.77
N TRP A 765 -22.88 -46.45 10.60
CA TRP A 765 -23.10 -45.28 9.76
C TRP A 765 -24.57 -45.11 9.33
N ALA A 766 -25.31 -46.19 9.13
CA ALA A 766 -26.74 -46.15 8.82
C ALA A 766 -27.64 -45.63 9.97
N ASN A 767 -27.13 -45.50 11.21
CA ASN A 767 -27.88 -44.95 12.34
C ASN A 767 -27.55 -43.48 12.66
N VAL A 768 -26.43 -42.95 12.16
CA VAL A 768 -26.03 -41.55 12.40
C VAL A 768 -27.07 -40.58 11.80
N GLN A 769 -27.51 -39.60 12.58
CA GLN A 769 -28.49 -38.58 12.15
C GLN A 769 -27.87 -37.16 12.14
N PRO A 770 -28.26 -36.28 11.22
CA PRO A 770 -27.91 -34.86 11.29
C PRO A 770 -28.53 -34.19 12.51
N GLY A 771 -27.77 -33.32 13.17
CA GLY A 771 -28.16 -32.57 14.36
C GLY A 771 -27.98 -33.32 15.69
N GLU A 772 -27.46 -34.54 15.67
CA GLU A 772 -27.08 -35.32 16.87
C GLU A 772 -25.55 -35.36 17.03
N LEU A 773 -25.07 -35.28 18.26
CA LEU A 773 -23.64 -35.32 18.61
C LEU A 773 -23.22 -36.75 18.97
N TYR A 774 -22.14 -37.22 18.35
CA TYR A 774 -21.60 -38.57 18.54
C TYR A 774 -20.16 -38.53 19.04
N TRP A 775 -19.74 -39.53 19.81
CA TRP A 775 -18.34 -39.74 20.21
C TRP A 775 -17.73 -40.94 19.49
N PHE A 776 -16.54 -40.79 18.93
CA PHE A 776 -15.75 -41.90 18.41
C PHE A 776 -14.97 -42.56 19.55
N ALA A 777 -15.46 -43.69 20.03
CA ALA A 777 -14.99 -44.34 21.24
C ALA A 777 -13.50 -44.71 21.18
N GLY A 778 -12.75 -44.25 22.19
CA GLY A 778 -11.30 -44.43 22.25
C GLY A 778 -10.49 -43.35 21.51
N THR A 779 -11.14 -42.27 21.07
CA THR A 779 -10.52 -41.05 20.57
C THR A 779 -10.86 -39.85 21.45
N ASN A 780 -10.16 -38.73 21.27
CA ASN A 780 -10.53 -37.43 21.83
C ASN A 780 -11.52 -36.64 20.93
N VAL A 781 -12.19 -37.30 19.97
CA VAL A 781 -13.02 -36.66 18.94
C VAL A 781 -14.50 -36.96 19.15
N MET A 782 -15.29 -35.89 19.24
CA MET A 782 -16.75 -35.90 19.09
C MET A 782 -17.11 -35.20 17.78
N ALA A 783 -18.19 -35.61 17.13
CA ALA A 783 -18.64 -34.97 15.90
C ALA A 783 -20.17 -34.87 15.79
N ILE A 784 -20.64 -33.76 15.22
CA ILE A 784 -22.04 -33.45 14.88
C ILE A 784 -22.08 -32.91 13.45
N SER A 785 -23.15 -33.20 12.71
CA SER A 785 -23.33 -32.68 11.35
C SER A 785 -24.63 -31.94 11.18
N TYR A 786 -24.58 -30.82 10.46
CA TYR A 786 -25.77 -30.12 9.96
C TYR A 786 -25.88 -30.17 8.43
N ASP A 787 -24.97 -30.90 7.75
CA ASP A 787 -24.96 -31.05 6.30
C ASP A 787 -25.86 -32.22 5.82
N PRO A 788 -26.66 -32.05 4.75
CA PRO A 788 -27.37 -33.15 4.09
C PRO A 788 -26.50 -34.00 3.13
N GLY A 789 -25.18 -34.00 3.29
CA GLY A 789 -24.17 -34.72 2.48
C GLY A 789 -24.38 -36.23 2.35
N SER A 790 -23.60 -36.88 1.46
CA SER A 790 -23.84 -38.29 1.11
C SER A 790 -23.31 -39.27 2.17
N ARG A 791 -22.30 -38.85 2.93
CA ARG A 791 -21.76 -39.49 4.13
C ARG A 791 -21.80 -38.46 5.26
N ILE A 792 -22.48 -38.78 6.36
CA ILE A 792 -22.61 -37.88 7.51
C ILE A 792 -21.43 -38.12 8.46
N LEU A 793 -20.77 -37.05 8.92
CA LEU A 793 -19.53 -37.02 9.73
C LEU A 793 -18.25 -37.50 9.00
N LEU A 794 -18.30 -37.81 7.70
CA LEU A 794 -17.17 -38.36 6.94
C LEU A 794 -16.99 -37.61 5.61
N PRO A 795 -15.75 -37.37 5.15
CA PRO A 795 -15.48 -36.85 3.81
C PRO A 795 -16.21 -37.63 2.72
N ASP A 796 -16.95 -36.93 1.86
CA ASP A 796 -17.67 -37.55 0.73
C ASP A 796 -16.67 -38.20 -0.26
N ASP A 797 -15.56 -37.51 -0.58
CA ASP A 797 -14.42 -38.04 -1.34
C ASP A 797 -13.07 -37.34 -0.99
N GLU A 798 -11.98 -37.70 -1.68
CA GLU A 798 -10.64 -37.15 -1.42
C GLU A 798 -10.51 -35.61 -1.63
N SER A 799 -11.48 -34.96 -2.29
CA SER A 799 -11.54 -33.49 -2.39
C SER A 799 -12.16 -32.82 -1.15
N ASP A 800 -12.75 -33.60 -0.25
CA ASP A 800 -13.48 -33.17 0.95
C ASP A 800 -12.71 -33.45 2.25
N THR A 801 -11.38 -33.50 2.15
CA THR A 801 -10.48 -33.97 3.22
C THR A 801 -10.01 -32.88 4.17
N HIS A 802 -10.50 -31.65 3.98
CA HIS A 802 -10.07 -30.45 4.69
C HIS A 802 -10.24 -30.56 6.21
N GLY A 803 -11.42 -30.98 6.67
CA GLY A 803 -11.73 -31.16 8.09
C GLY A 803 -10.91 -32.24 8.80
N VAL A 804 -10.38 -33.21 8.07
CA VAL A 804 -9.44 -34.21 8.60
C VAL A 804 -8.13 -33.56 9.02
N GLY A 805 -7.65 -32.58 8.25
CA GLY A 805 -6.44 -31.81 8.56
C GLY A 805 -6.66 -30.81 9.70
N THR A 806 -7.79 -30.09 9.69
CA THR A 806 -8.03 -29.02 10.69
C THR A 806 -8.26 -29.58 12.10
N SER A 807 -8.96 -30.71 12.23
CA SER A 807 -9.07 -31.41 13.52
C SER A 807 -7.75 -32.04 13.99
N ALA A 808 -6.91 -32.55 13.07
CA ALA A 808 -5.59 -33.07 13.40
C ALA A 808 -4.62 -31.96 13.86
N ALA A 809 -4.69 -30.77 13.29
CA ALA A 809 -3.84 -29.63 13.65
C ALA A 809 -4.03 -29.18 15.12
N VAL A 810 -5.28 -29.21 15.63
CA VAL A 810 -5.57 -28.96 17.06
C VAL A 810 -4.83 -29.98 17.93
N LEU A 811 -5.03 -31.28 17.66
CA LEU A 811 -4.46 -32.37 18.46
C LEU A 811 -2.94 -32.45 18.33
N ARG A 812 -2.35 -32.04 17.20
CA ARG A 812 -0.89 -31.95 17.04
C ARG A 812 -0.27 -30.92 18.00
N ALA A 813 -0.98 -29.85 18.35
CA ALA A 813 -0.53 -28.87 19.35
C ALA A 813 -0.93 -29.24 20.80
N ASN A 814 -2.08 -29.90 20.99
CA ASN A 814 -2.50 -30.41 22.29
C ASN A 814 -3.17 -31.78 22.18
N PRO A 815 -2.44 -32.89 22.36
CA PRO A 815 -3.00 -34.24 22.37
C PRO A 815 -4.07 -34.46 23.46
N ASP A 816 -4.00 -33.70 24.56
CA ASP A 816 -4.98 -33.79 25.65
C ASP A 816 -6.29 -33.02 25.35
N ALA A 817 -6.37 -32.23 24.26
CA ALA A 817 -7.59 -31.50 23.92
C ALA A 817 -8.71 -32.44 23.46
N ILE A 818 -9.95 -32.11 23.82
CA ILE A 818 -11.15 -32.74 23.25
C ILE A 818 -11.57 -31.92 22.03
N VAL A 819 -11.68 -32.56 20.86
CA VAL A 819 -12.14 -31.91 19.63
C VAL A 819 -13.63 -32.17 19.46
N VAL A 820 -14.41 -31.10 19.33
CA VAL A 820 -15.82 -31.15 18.91
C VAL A 820 -15.90 -30.67 17.46
N PHE A 821 -15.85 -31.63 16.54
CA PHE A 821 -15.94 -31.40 15.11
C PHE A 821 -17.40 -31.11 14.70
N VAL A 822 -17.62 -30.05 13.96
CA VAL A 822 -18.95 -29.60 13.53
C VAL A 822 -18.96 -29.56 12.01
N GLU A 823 -19.62 -30.53 11.41
CA GLU A 823 -19.68 -30.69 9.96
C GLU A 823 -20.74 -29.77 9.33
N GLY A 824 -20.30 -29.05 8.29
CA GLY A 824 -21.07 -28.08 7.52
C GLY A 824 -20.95 -26.65 8.06
N ILE A 825 -20.78 -25.67 7.17
CA ILE A 825 -20.72 -24.24 7.53
C ILE A 825 -22.14 -23.67 7.47
N THR A 826 -22.85 -23.72 8.61
CA THR A 826 -24.26 -23.27 8.71
C THR A 826 -24.51 -22.46 9.98
N ASP A 827 -25.58 -21.67 9.98
CA ASP A 827 -26.07 -20.96 11.18
C ASP A 827 -26.30 -21.91 12.37
N ALA A 828 -26.75 -23.15 12.12
CA ALA A 828 -26.92 -24.16 13.18
C ALA A 828 -25.57 -24.64 13.73
N SER A 829 -24.59 -24.86 12.85
CA SER A 829 -23.22 -25.26 13.19
C SER A 829 -22.54 -24.22 14.08
N GLU A 830 -22.64 -22.95 13.69
CA GLU A 830 -22.05 -21.82 14.42
C GLU A 830 -22.79 -21.55 15.73
N THR A 831 -24.12 -21.59 15.71
CA THR A 831 -24.93 -21.47 16.93
C THR A 831 -24.53 -22.54 17.94
N PHE A 832 -24.37 -23.80 17.51
CA PHE A 832 -23.91 -24.88 18.37
C PHE A 832 -22.51 -24.59 18.94
N ALA A 833 -21.51 -24.31 18.08
CA ALA A 833 -20.13 -24.10 18.51
C ALA A 833 -19.97 -22.94 19.51
N PHE A 834 -20.60 -21.79 19.25
CA PHE A 834 -20.44 -20.59 20.08
C PHE A 834 -21.36 -20.53 21.32
N THR A 835 -22.45 -21.29 21.36
CA THR A 835 -23.39 -21.27 22.50
C THR A 835 -23.36 -22.50 23.40
N HIS A 836 -22.77 -23.63 22.96
CA HIS A 836 -22.67 -24.82 23.81
C HIS A 836 -21.81 -24.52 25.05
N PRO A 837 -22.29 -24.79 26.29
CA PRO A 837 -21.58 -24.36 27.50
C PRO A 837 -20.20 -25.00 27.63
N GLU A 838 -20.08 -26.28 27.27
CA GLU A 838 -18.86 -27.07 27.46
C GLU A 838 -17.75 -26.86 26.41
N ILE A 839 -17.93 -25.95 25.43
CA ILE A 839 -16.90 -25.63 24.43
C ILE A 839 -16.10 -24.41 24.92
N ASP A 840 -14.77 -24.52 25.06
CA ASP A 840 -13.94 -23.43 25.56
C ASP A 840 -13.41 -22.51 24.44
N ILE A 841 -13.02 -23.11 23.31
CA ILE A 841 -12.39 -22.45 22.17
C ILE A 841 -13.12 -22.85 20.89
N VAL A 842 -13.37 -21.89 19.99
CA VAL A 842 -13.91 -22.14 18.64
C VAL A 842 -12.87 -21.72 17.60
N SER A 843 -12.58 -22.62 16.66
CA SER A 843 -11.70 -22.39 15.51
C SER A 843 -12.53 -22.34 14.22
N THR A 844 -12.44 -21.25 13.47
CA THR A 844 -13.14 -21.09 12.18
C THR A 844 -12.13 -20.95 11.05
N SER A 845 -11.94 -22.04 10.31
CA SER A 845 -10.95 -22.21 9.25
C SER A 845 -11.50 -21.99 7.84
N TYR A 846 -12.59 -21.21 7.70
CA TYR A 846 -13.32 -21.02 6.44
C TYR A 846 -13.51 -19.54 6.13
N GLY A 847 -13.33 -19.19 4.85
CA GLY A 847 -13.50 -17.84 4.34
C GLY A 847 -13.16 -17.80 2.85
N ALA A 848 -13.91 -17.03 2.07
CA ALA A 848 -13.56 -16.74 0.68
C ALA A 848 -12.71 -15.47 0.60
N ILE A 849 -11.92 -15.32 -0.46
CA ILE A 849 -11.14 -14.10 -0.74
C ILE A 849 -12.09 -12.89 -0.74
N GLY A 850 -11.89 -11.97 0.22
CA GLY A 850 -12.76 -10.80 0.41
C GLY A 850 -14.14 -11.11 1.02
N SER A 851 -14.22 -12.09 1.92
CA SER A 851 -15.48 -12.49 2.57
C SER A 851 -16.14 -11.33 3.33
N LEU A 852 -17.26 -10.83 2.81
CA LEU A 852 -18.19 -10.04 3.59
C LEU A 852 -18.83 -10.94 4.66
N PRO A 853 -19.07 -10.44 5.88
CA PRO A 853 -19.45 -11.27 7.00
C PRO A 853 -20.83 -11.90 6.82
N LEU A 854 -20.95 -13.16 7.27
CA LEU A 854 -22.23 -13.81 7.47
C LEU A 854 -22.90 -13.18 8.72
N PRO A 855 -24.12 -12.62 8.64
CA PRO A 855 -24.72 -11.88 9.77
C PRO A 855 -24.89 -12.72 11.05
N TYR A 856 -25.07 -14.04 10.91
CA TYR A 856 -25.14 -14.98 12.03
C TYR A 856 -23.77 -15.25 12.67
N HIS A 857 -22.69 -15.29 11.89
CA HIS A 857 -21.32 -15.49 12.40
C HIS A 857 -20.94 -14.38 13.38
N ILE A 858 -21.18 -13.12 13.03
CA ILE A 858 -20.90 -11.97 13.91
C ILE A 858 -21.65 -12.13 15.24
N ASN A 859 -22.95 -12.40 15.19
CA ASN A 859 -23.79 -12.49 16.39
C ASN A 859 -23.36 -13.66 17.30
N ASN A 860 -23.15 -14.84 16.72
CA ASN A 860 -22.79 -16.03 17.48
C ASN A 860 -21.36 -15.93 18.05
N SER A 861 -20.37 -15.48 17.26
CA SER A 861 -19.01 -15.26 17.75
C SER A 861 -18.92 -14.17 18.83
N TYR A 862 -19.64 -13.05 18.67
CA TYR A 862 -19.71 -11.99 19.69
C TYR A 862 -20.28 -12.51 21.01
N LEU A 863 -21.43 -13.20 20.96
CA LEU A 863 -22.05 -13.80 22.16
C LEU A 863 -21.13 -14.86 22.78
N GLY A 864 -20.48 -15.69 21.95
CA GLY A 864 -19.52 -16.69 22.40
C GLY A 864 -18.34 -16.09 23.17
N VAL A 865 -17.68 -15.07 22.62
CA VAL A 865 -16.48 -14.48 23.22
C VAL A 865 -16.82 -13.47 24.32
N VAL A 866 -17.64 -12.47 24.00
CA VAL A 866 -17.88 -11.31 24.87
C VAL A 866 -18.85 -11.64 25.99
N THR A 867 -19.88 -12.44 25.73
CA THR A 867 -20.90 -12.80 26.75
C THR A 867 -20.60 -14.12 27.46
N ASN A 868 -20.17 -15.15 26.73
CA ASN A 868 -19.94 -16.49 27.27
C ASN A 868 -18.47 -16.77 27.64
N GLY A 869 -17.56 -15.82 27.45
CA GLY A 869 -16.14 -15.93 27.86
C GLY A 869 -15.33 -16.98 27.10
N LYS A 870 -15.75 -17.38 25.89
CA LYS A 870 -14.99 -18.29 25.02
C LYS A 870 -13.82 -17.58 24.36
N LEU A 871 -12.92 -18.35 23.75
CA LEU A 871 -11.93 -17.84 22.80
C LEU A 871 -12.36 -18.19 21.37
N HIS A 872 -12.22 -17.24 20.45
CA HIS A 872 -12.47 -17.44 19.02
C HIS A 872 -11.16 -17.19 18.26
N ILE A 873 -10.75 -18.18 17.48
CA ILE A 873 -9.56 -18.10 16.62
C ILE A 873 -10.05 -18.15 15.17
N GLY A 874 -9.80 -17.07 14.42
CA GLY A 874 -10.26 -16.90 13.03
C GLY A 874 -9.11 -16.89 12.03
N ALA A 875 -9.32 -17.51 10.87
CA ALA A 875 -8.32 -17.57 9.82
C ALA A 875 -8.32 -16.27 9.01
N ALA A 876 -7.20 -15.53 8.99
CA ALA A 876 -7.00 -14.55 7.93
C ALA A 876 -6.82 -15.33 6.61
N ASP A 877 -7.49 -14.91 5.54
CA ASP A 877 -7.46 -15.59 4.24
C ASP A 877 -6.03 -15.90 3.73
N ASN A 878 -5.91 -16.92 2.87
CA ASN A 878 -4.66 -17.41 2.30
C ASN A 878 -3.99 -16.41 1.32
N SER A 879 -4.64 -15.29 1.01
CA SER A 879 -4.05 -14.18 0.25
C SER A 879 -3.45 -13.09 1.15
N PRO A 880 -2.77 -12.05 0.62
CA PRO A 880 -2.29 -10.91 1.41
C PRO A 880 -3.39 -9.97 1.96
N SER A 881 -4.67 -10.37 1.91
CA SER A 881 -5.80 -9.58 2.38
C SER A 881 -5.68 -9.14 3.84
N THR A 882 -6.21 -7.97 4.16
CA THR A 882 -6.13 -7.40 5.51
C THR A 882 -7.07 -8.13 6.47
N ALA A 883 -6.52 -8.73 7.53
CA ALA A 883 -7.29 -9.47 8.53
C ALA A 883 -8.40 -8.61 9.16
N ILE A 884 -8.20 -7.29 9.30
CA ILE A 884 -9.19 -6.32 9.83
C ILE A 884 -10.59 -6.49 9.22
N GLN A 885 -10.70 -6.81 7.93
CA GLN A 885 -11.95 -6.89 7.19
C GLN A 885 -12.47 -8.33 7.02
N ASP A 886 -11.71 -9.34 7.44
CA ASP A 886 -12.08 -10.74 7.28
C ASP A 886 -13.24 -11.12 8.20
N GLY A 887 -14.21 -11.88 7.68
CA GLY A 887 -15.39 -12.30 8.43
C GLY A 887 -15.11 -13.02 9.74
N THR A 888 -13.99 -13.74 9.84
CA THR A 888 -13.61 -14.57 11.00
C THR A 888 -12.44 -14.01 11.80
N ALA A 889 -11.43 -13.46 11.14
CA ALA A 889 -10.20 -12.93 11.77
C ALA A 889 -10.27 -11.44 12.10
N GLY A 890 -11.19 -10.71 11.47
CA GLY A 890 -11.35 -9.26 11.63
C GLY A 890 -12.02 -8.78 12.90
N PRO A 891 -13.10 -9.41 13.41
CA PRO A 891 -13.81 -8.92 14.58
C PRO A 891 -12.86 -8.69 15.76
N TRP A 892 -13.02 -7.58 16.49
CA TRP A 892 -12.08 -7.22 17.57
C TRP A 892 -12.08 -8.26 18.71
N TRP A 893 -13.19 -8.99 18.90
CA TRP A 893 -13.28 -10.11 19.83
C TRP A 893 -12.59 -11.39 19.34
N SER A 894 -12.33 -11.54 18.04
CA SER A 894 -11.59 -12.67 17.47
C SER A 894 -10.07 -12.47 17.57
N ILE A 895 -9.34 -13.58 17.65
CA ILE A 895 -7.89 -13.65 17.46
C ILE A 895 -7.65 -14.07 16.00
N GLY A 896 -7.28 -13.11 15.16
CA GLY A 896 -7.03 -13.29 13.74
C GLY A 896 -5.63 -13.84 13.47
N VAL A 897 -5.57 -15.03 12.89
CA VAL A 897 -4.35 -15.81 12.63
C VAL A 897 -3.96 -15.76 11.15
N ALA A 898 -2.75 -15.26 10.88
CA ALA A 898 -2.12 -15.27 9.57
C ALA A 898 -1.13 -16.44 9.40
N GLY A 899 -0.71 -16.68 8.16
CA GLY A 899 0.13 -17.82 7.80
C GLY A 899 1.63 -17.59 7.99
N PHE A 900 2.32 -18.57 8.59
CA PHE A 900 3.76 -18.56 8.81
C PHE A 900 4.46 -19.83 8.29
N GLU A 901 5.58 -19.70 7.56
CA GLU A 901 6.31 -20.87 7.03
C GLU A 901 7.06 -21.64 8.14
N GLU A 902 6.60 -22.84 8.50
CA GLU A 902 7.39 -23.80 9.28
C GLU A 902 8.18 -24.73 8.35
N GLY A 903 9.44 -25.03 8.69
CA GLY A 903 10.31 -25.92 7.89
C GLY A 903 11.61 -25.25 7.43
N THR A 904 11.82 -25.16 6.12
CA THR A 904 13.07 -24.75 5.48
C THR A 904 13.62 -23.41 5.98
N SER A 905 12.77 -22.39 6.15
CA SER A 905 13.22 -21.10 6.72
C SER A 905 13.00 -20.96 8.23
N ASN A 906 12.47 -21.98 8.91
CA ASN A 906 12.15 -22.01 10.35
C ASN A 906 11.39 -20.77 10.85
N GLY A 907 10.23 -20.47 10.26
CA GLY A 907 9.37 -19.41 10.78
C GLY A 907 9.97 -18.03 10.63
N ARG A 908 10.21 -17.60 9.38
CA ARG A 908 10.81 -16.28 9.07
C ARG A 908 10.16 -15.59 7.88
N GLN A 909 9.03 -16.12 7.44
CA GLN A 909 8.29 -15.70 6.26
C GLN A 909 6.79 -15.66 6.59
N LEU A 910 6.13 -14.54 6.28
CA LEU A 910 4.68 -14.41 6.30
C LEU A 910 4.14 -14.94 4.96
N LEU A 911 3.27 -15.96 5.01
CA LEU A 911 2.74 -16.63 3.82
C LEU A 911 1.33 -16.18 3.42
N SER A 912 0.58 -15.57 4.35
CA SER A 912 -0.76 -15.05 4.09
C SER A 912 -1.23 -14.08 5.17
N GLY A 913 -2.29 -13.32 4.88
CA GLY A 913 -2.88 -12.32 5.76
C GLY A 913 -1.99 -11.10 6.00
N THR A 914 -2.57 -9.91 6.07
CA THR A 914 -1.87 -8.70 6.53
C THR A 914 -2.58 -8.08 7.73
N LEU A 915 -1.81 -7.46 8.63
CA LEU A 915 -2.30 -6.91 9.91
C LEU A 915 -3.06 -7.92 10.82
N PRO A 916 -2.52 -9.14 11.04
CA PRO A 916 -3.12 -10.13 11.95
C PRO A 916 -2.93 -9.75 13.42
N ASP A 917 -3.58 -10.46 14.35
CA ASP A 917 -3.15 -10.43 15.76
C ASP A 917 -1.85 -11.20 15.94
N VAL A 918 -1.77 -12.39 15.34
CA VAL A 918 -0.64 -13.34 15.46
C VAL A 918 -0.49 -14.15 14.18
N VAL A 919 0.64 -14.83 14.04
CA VAL A 919 0.89 -15.79 12.94
C VAL A 919 1.04 -17.22 13.49
N GLY A 920 0.59 -18.22 12.73
CA GLY A 920 0.62 -19.63 13.11
C GLY A 920 1.13 -20.53 11.99
N ASP A 921 1.48 -21.77 12.34
CA ASP A 921 2.16 -22.74 11.46
C ASP A 921 1.31 -23.07 10.22
N PHE A 922 1.65 -22.47 9.07
CA PHE A 922 0.84 -22.53 7.85
C PHE A 922 0.97 -23.85 7.11
N THR A 923 2.17 -24.43 7.10
CA THR A 923 2.46 -25.71 6.45
C THR A 923 2.74 -26.76 7.51
N GLN A 924 1.92 -27.81 7.57
CA GLN A 924 2.04 -28.88 8.55
C GLN A 924 1.95 -30.24 7.85
N THR A 925 2.61 -31.26 8.41
CA THR A 925 2.42 -32.65 7.97
C THR A 925 1.26 -33.26 8.78
N LEU A 926 0.15 -33.56 8.12
CA LEU A 926 -1.12 -33.92 8.77
C LEU A 926 -1.81 -35.11 8.06
N PRO A 927 -2.68 -35.87 8.76
CA PRO A 927 -3.73 -36.66 8.15
C PRO A 927 -4.55 -35.83 7.15
N TYR A 928 -4.61 -36.27 5.90
CA TYR A 928 -5.32 -35.56 4.83
C TYR A 928 -5.78 -36.59 3.78
N CYS A 929 -6.82 -37.36 4.12
CA CYS A 929 -7.34 -38.43 3.26
C CYS A 929 -8.80 -38.75 3.62
N ALA A 930 -9.60 -39.16 2.63
CA ALA A 930 -10.98 -39.58 2.84
C ALA A 930 -11.06 -41.08 3.14
N GLU A 931 -10.27 -41.89 2.44
CA GLU A 931 -10.37 -43.35 2.46
C GLU A 931 -9.09 -44.05 2.94
N CYS A 932 -8.46 -43.55 4.02
CA CYS A 932 -7.26 -44.15 4.60
C CYS A 932 -7.30 -44.28 6.13
N GLU A 933 -6.61 -45.29 6.66
CA GLU A 933 -6.42 -45.48 8.12
C GLU A 933 -5.02 -45.04 8.61
N SER A 934 -4.10 -44.71 7.72
CA SER A 934 -2.73 -44.27 8.04
C SER A 934 -2.07 -43.53 6.87
N GLY A 935 -1.04 -42.74 7.18
CA GLY A 935 -0.34 -41.86 6.23
C GLY A 935 -0.46 -40.38 6.63
N GLN A 936 0.38 -39.53 6.07
CA GLN A 936 0.27 -38.08 6.25
C GLN A 936 0.68 -37.36 4.97
N GLN A 937 0.14 -36.17 4.76
CA GLN A 937 0.46 -35.29 3.64
C GLN A 937 0.89 -33.92 4.16
N SER A 938 1.66 -33.19 3.36
CA SER A 938 1.93 -31.77 3.62
C SER A 938 0.69 -30.97 3.25
N ALA A 939 0.08 -30.33 4.24
CA ALA A 939 -1.09 -29.47 4.08
C ALA A 939 -0.70 -28.02 4.43
N SER A 940 -1.07 -27.07 3.56
CA SER A 940 -0.69 -25.66 3.69
C SER A 940 -1.91 -24.76 3.63
N GLY A 941 -2.01 -23.80 4.56
CA GLY A 941 -3.10 -22.84 4.65
C GLY A 941 -3.33 -22.29 6.06
N THR A 942 -3.93 -21.11 6.17
CA THR A 942 -4.41 -20.60 7.48
C THR A 942 -5.54 -21.43 8.04
N SER A 943 -6.20 -22.23 7.20
CA SER A 943 -7.05 -23.34 7.58
C SER A 943 -6.41 -24.28 8.61
N PHE A 944 -5.08 -24.48 8.57
CA PHE A 944 -4.32 -25.34 9.47
C PHE A 944 -3.55 -24.54 10.54
N ALA A 945 -3.09 -23.33 10.22
CA ALA A 945 -2.48 -22.42 11.21
C ALA A 945 -3.46 -22.07 12.35
N THR A 946 -4.71 -21.74 12.00
CA THR A 946 -5.76 -21.35 12.94
C THR A 946 -6.07 -22.43 13.99
N PRO A 947 -6.36 -23.69 13.63
CA PRO A 947 -6.59 -24.77 14.60
C PRO A 947 -5.32 -25.18 15.35
N ARG A 948 -4.13 -25.05 14.74
CA ARG A 948 -2.85 -25.25 15.43
C ARG A 948 -2.64 -24.21 16.54
N THR A 949 -2.91 -22.94 16.26
CA THR A 949 -2.93 -21.85 17.26
C THR A 949 -4.01 -22.09 18.33
N ALA A 950 -5.22 -22.53 17.94
CA ALA A 950 -6.26 -22.91 18.88
C ALA A 950 -5.83 -24.07 19.81
N GLY A 951 -5.16 -25.09 19.26
CA GLY A 951 -4.56 -26.19 20.02
C GLY A 951 -3.49 -25.69 21.01
N THR A 952 -2.61 -24.78 20.57
CA THR A 952 -1.57 -24.17 21.43
C THR A 952 -2.18 -23.41 22.60
N ILE A 953 -3.21 -22.59 22.35
CA ILE A 953 -3.93 -21.85 23.40
C ILE A 953 -4.72 -22.81 24.30
N SER A 954 -5.26 -23.92 23.76
CA SER A 954 -5.91 -24.96 24.56
C SER A 954 -4.94 -25.63 25.54
N LYS A 955 -3.66 -25.77 25.17
CA LYS A 955 -2.61 -26.32 26.04
C LYS A 955 -2.30 -25.39 27.21
N VAL A 956 -2.18 -24.08 26.95
CA VAL A 956 -2.07 -23.04 27.99
C VAL A 956 -3.25 -23.12 28.96
N LEU A 957 -4.49 -23.15 28.45
CA LEU A 957 -5.70 -23.20 29.28
C LEU A 957 -5.74 -24.48 30.12
N LEU A 958 -5.42 -25.63 29.53
CA LEU A 958 -5.41 -26.91 30.23
C LEU A 958 -4.40 -26.93 31.38
N ASP A 959 -3.17 -26.47 31.15
CA ASP A 959 -2.13 -26.47 32.19
C ASP A 959 -2.38 -25.40 33.25
N ALA A 960 -2.99 -24.26 32.89
CA ALA A 960 -3.48 -23.28 33.86
C ALA A 960 -4.64 -23.83 34.72
N ARG A 961 -5.57 -24.60 34.14
CA ARG A 961 -6.63 -25.30 34.87
C ARG A 961 -6.07 -26.34 35.85
N ARG A 962 -5.14 -27.18 35.41
CA ARG A 962 -4.40 -28.14 36.25
C ARG A 962 -3.71 -27.45 37.43
N ALA A 963 -2.94 -26.39 37.16
CA ALA A 963 -2.25 -25.62 38.20
C ALA A 963 -3.20 -24.94 39.20
N ALA A 964 -4.41 -24.54 38.77
CA ALA A 964 -5.44 -23.95 39.62
C ALA A 964 -6.29 -24.99 40.38
N GLY A 965 -6.26 -26.26 39.99
CA GLY A 965 -7.21 -27.29 40.43
C GLY A 965 -8.64 -27.07 39.91
N HIS A 966 -8.76 -26.42 38.74
CA HIS A 966 -10.04 -26.10 38.11
C HIS A 966 -10.53 -27.28 37.25
N THR A 967 -11.79 -27.68 37.44
CA THR A 967 -12.43 -28.79 36.72
C THR A 967 -13.66 -28.31 35.96
N GLY A 968 -13.95 -28.94 34.81
CA GLY A 968 -15.03 -28.51 33.92
C GLY A 968 -14.59 -27.49 32.86
N GLY A 969 -15.56 -26.75 32.32
CA GLY A 969 -15.38 -25.67 31.35
C GLY A 969 -15.48 -24.27 31.99
N ILE A 970 -15.81 -23.26 31.19
CA ILE A 970 -15.97 -21.86 31.64
C ILE A 970 -17.02 -21.76 32.77
N THR A 971 -16.70 -21.02 33.84
CA THR A 971 -17.61 -20.79 34.98
C THR A 971 -17.88 -19.32 35.20
N ASP A 972 -19.09 -18.97 35.66
CA ASP A 972 -19.40 -17.60 36.12
C ASP A 972 -18.86 -17.36 37.53
N VAL A 973 -18.12 -16.27 37.71
CA VAL A 973 -17.69 -15.75 39.01
C VAL A 973 -18.12 -14.28 39.11
N ASP A 974 -19.05 -14.00 40.03
CA ASP A 974 -19.62 -12.68 40.29
C ASP A 974 -20.21 -11.96 39.06
N GLY A 975 -20.70 -12.72 38.06
CA GLY A 975 -21.26 -12.20 36.81
C GLY A 975 -20.24 -12.06 35.66
N THR A 976 -18.99 -12.48 35.88
CA THR A 976 -17.93 -12.52 34.88
C THR A 976 -17.63 -13.97 34.49
N PRO A 977 -17.65 -14.34 33.19
CA PRO A 977 -17.24 -15.67 32.76
C PRO A 977 -15.70 -15.80 32.85
N VAL A 978 -15.23 -16.82 33.55
CA VAL A 978 -13.79 -17.09 33.76
C VAL A 978 -13.43 -18.48 33.24
N MET A 979 -12.31 -18.58 32.52
CA MET A 979 -11.82 -19.83 31.94
C MET A 979 -11.04 -20.67 32.96
N VAL A 980 -10.43 -20.00 33.96
CA VAL A 980 -9.76 -20.63 35.10
C VAL A 980 -10.24 -19.96 36.39
N ALA A 981 -10.50 -20.75 37.42
CA ALA A 981 -10.81 -20.28 38.76
C ALA A 981 -10.13 -21.19 39.79
N GLY A 982 -9.35 -20.61 40.70
CA GLY A 982 -8.65 -21.37 41.74
C GLY A 982 -8.19 -20.50 42.92
N PRO A 983 -7.45 -21.07 43.88
CA PRO A 983 -7.03 -20.37 45.10
C PRO A 983 -6.16 -19.13 44.87
N SER A 984 -5.48 -19.06 43.72
CA SER A 984 -4.59 -17.96 43.33
C SER A 984 -5.31 -16.79 42.66
N GLY A 985 -6.57 -16.96 42.25
CA GLY A 985 -7.35 -15.98 41.49
C GLY A 985 -8.22 -16.61 40.40
N THR A 986 -8.78 -15.75 39.56
CA THR A 986 -9.50 -16.10 38.32
C THR A 986 -8.69 -15.67 37.11
N ILE A 987 -8.91 -16.32 35.96
CA ILE A 987 -8.36 -15.91 34.66
C ILE A 987 -9.49 -15.94 33.63
N THR A 988 -9.72 -14.80 32.98
CA THR A 988 -10.66 -14.57 31.87
C THR A 988 -10.06 -14.94 30.51
N ASN A 989 -10.90 -15.01 29.47
CA ASN A 989 -10.44 -15.13 28.09
C ASN A 989 -9.57 -13.94 27.64
N TRP A 990 -9.90 -12.72 28.09
CA TRP A 990 -9.11 -11.52 27.78
C TRP A 990 -7.72 -11.53 28.42
N GLU A 991 -7.59 -12.05 29.64
CA GLU A 991 -6.28 -12.25 30.29
C GLU A 991 -5.44 -13.32 29.57
N ILE A 992 -6.05 -14.43 29.13
CA ILE A 992 -5.37 -15.44 28.30
C ILE A 992 -4.91 -14.86 26.97
N ARG A 993 -5.76 -14.08 26.29
CA ARG A 993 -5.39 -13.37 25.05
C ARG A 993 -4.21 -12.44 25.31
N ARG A 994 -4.28 -11.54 26.29
CA ARG A 994 -3.22 -10.57 26.59
C ARG A 994 -1.90 -11.23 26.97
N ALA A 995 -1.93 -12.31 27.76
CA ALA A 995 -0.75 -13.06 28.11
C ALA A 995 -0.10 -13.76 26.90
N MET A 996 -0.91 -14.31 26.00
CA MET A 996 -0.45 -14.93 24.75
C MET A 996 0.12 -13.88 23.80
N GLU A 997 -0.50 -12.70 23.70
CA GLU A 997 -0.02 -11.56 22.91
C GLU A 997 1.37 -11.09 23.37
N GLU A 998 1.66 -11.02 24.68
CA GLU A 998 3.02 -10.75 25.17
C GLU A 998 3.97 -11.93 24.91
N ALA A 999 3.48 -13.17 25.05
CA ALA A 999 4.29 -14.38 24.94
C ALA A 999 4.74 -14.74 23.51
N ALA A 1000 3.95 -14.35 22.50
CA ALA A 1000 4.14 -14.69 21.09
C ALA A 1000 5.58 -14.41 20.64
N TYR A 1001 6.20 -15.36 19.93
CA TYR A 1001 7.61 -15.30 19.58
C TYR A 1001 7.86 -14.28 18.44
N VAL A 1002 8.98 -13.56 18.48
CA VAL A 1002 9.38 -12.61 17.42
C VAL A 1002 10.71 -13.08 16.83
N PRO A 1003 10.78 -13.48 15.56
CA PRO A 1003 12.01 -13.93 14.92
C PRO A 1003 13.07 -12.81 14.84
N THR A 1004 14.35 -13.18 14.95
CA THR A 1004 15.48 -12.23 14.77
C THR A 1004 16.14 -12.37 13.41
N LEU A 1005 16.81 -11.31 12.95
CA LEU A 1005 17.55 -11.30 11.68
C LEU A 1005 18.81 -12.19 11.74
N THR A 1006 19.36 -12.43 12.93
CA THR A 1006 20.53 -13.30 13.13
C THR A 1006 20.25 -14.79 12.93
N GLU A 1007 18.99 -15.19 12.95
CA GLU A 1007 18.58 -16.59 12.79
C GLU A 1007 18.30 -16.95 11.32
N TYR A 1008 18.08 -15.96 10.44
CA TYR A 1008 17.75 -16.12 9.02
C TYR A 1008 18.89 -16.70 8.18
N ASP A 1009 18.61 -17.77 7.42
CA ASP A 1009 19.54 -18.32 6.41
C ASP A 1009 19.25 -17.69 5.02
N PRO A 1010 20.16 -16.85 4.48
CA PRO A 1010 19.98 -16.19 3.18
C PRO A 1010 20.20 -17.11 1.97
N VAL A 1011 20.51 -18.40 2.16
CA VAL A 1011 20.74 -19.37 1.07
C VAL A 1011 19.48 -20.19 0.77
N GLU A 1012 18.72 -20.56 1.80
CA GLU A 1012 17.43 -21.29 1.67
C GLU A 1012 16.32 -20.33 1.18
N GLY A 1013 16.17 -19.15 1.81
CA GLY A 1013 15.12 -18.16 1.50
C GLY A 1013 15.18 -17.51 0.12
N VAL A 1014 16.12 -17.90 -0.75
CA VAL A 1014 16.19 -17.50 -2.17
C VAL A 1014 15.28 -18.37 -3.06
N PHE A 1015 14.80 -19.50 -2.54
CA PHE A 1015 13.95 -20.43 -3.29
C PHE A 1015 12.44 -20.27 -3.04
N ASP A 1016 12.04 -19.63 -1.94
CA ASP A 1016 10.64 -19.24 -1.69
C ASP A 1016 10.32 -17.90 -2.35
N GLN A 1017 9.48 -17.94 -3.39
CA GLN A 1017 9.26 -16.82 -4.29
C GLN A 1017 8.24 -15.77 -3.80
N LEU A 1018 7.76 -15.89 -2.56
CA LEU A 1018 6.72 -15.03 -1.97
C LEU A 1018 7.08 -14.48 -0.58
N ALA A 1019 8.35 -14.59 -0.17
CA ALA A 1019 8.79 -14.37 1.19
C ALA A 1019 9.43 -13.00 1.45
N LEU A 1020 9.06 -12.36 2.56
CA LEU A 1020 9.74 -11.19 3.10
C LEU A 1020 10.41 -11.55 4.44
N PRO A 1021 11.74 -11.32 4.61
CA PRO A 1021 12.38 -11.50 5.91
C PRO A 1021 11.86 -10.46 6.91
N VAL A 1022 11.49 -10.91 8.10
CA VAL A 1022 10.92 -10.06 9.16
C VAL A 1022 12.00 -9.10 9.71
N PRO A 1023 11.88 -7.77 9.56
CA PRO A 1023 12.87 -6.84 10.07
C PRO A 1023 12.63 -6.56 11.56
N GLU A 1024 13.63 -6.81 12.42
CA GLU A 1024 13.56 -6.64 13.89
C GLU A 1024 12.93 -5.31 14.35
N GLN A 1025 13.18 -4.23 13.62
CA GLN A 1025 12.74 -2.88 13.97
C GLN A 1025 11.25 -2.61 13.70
N ALA A 1026 10.58 -3.46 12.93
CA ALA A 1026 9.18 -3.32 12.52
C ALA A 1026 8.41 -4.65 12.43
N ALA A 1027 8.90 -5.71 13.10
CA ALA A 1027 8.34 -7.06 13.03
C ALA A 1027 6.83 -7.10 13.29
N PHE A 1028 6.35 -6.26 14.21
CA PHE A 1028 4.95 -6.12 14.58
C PHE A 1028 4.01 -5.72 13.43
N ALA A 1029 4.52 -5.07 12.39
CA ALA A 1029 3.74 -4.71 11.21
C ALA A 1029 3.50 -5.90 10.25
N LEU A 1030 4.25 -7.00 10.43
CA LEU A 1030 4.15 -8.21 9.60
C LEU A 1030 3.56 -9.39 10.38
N VAL A 1031 4.06 -9.66 11.59
CA VAL A 1031 3.64 -10.83 12.40
C VAL A 1031 2.70 -10.47 13.57
N GLY A 1032 2.23 -9.23 13.65
CA GLY A 1032 1.39 -8.75 14.74
C GLY A 1032 2.11 -8.81 16.09
N TRP A 1033 1.50 -9.46 17.08
CA TRP A 1033 2.13 -9.75 18.37
C TRP A 1033 3.30 -10.74 18.24
N GLY A 1034 3.25 -11.66 17.26
CA GLY A 1034 4.27 -12.65 16.98
C GLY A 1034 3.71 -14.00 16.54
N VAL A 1035 4.59 -15.00 16.57
CA VAL A 1035 4.30 -16.40 16.24
C VAL A 1035 3.71 -17.12 17.45
N VAL A 1036 2.63 -17.88 17.23
CA VAL A 1036 2.01 -18.74 18.25
C VAL A 1036 2.10 -20.19 17.80
N SER A 1037 3.17 -20.84 18.26
CA SER A 1037 3.49 -22.26 18.03
C SER A 1037 3.98 -22.86 19.36
N PRO A 1038 3.63 -24.11 19.70
CA PRO A 1038 4.05 -24.72 20.97
C PRO A 1038 5.56 -24.99 20.98
N ASP A 1039 6.18 -25.16 19.82
CA ASP A 1039 7.59 -25.48 19.63
C ASP A 1039 8.52 -24.26 19.85
N LEU A 1040 7.96 -23.06 20.05
CA LEU A 1040 8.68 -21.80 20.28
C LEU A 1040 8.60 -21.28 21.73
N GLY A 1041 8.21 -22.13 22.69
CA GLY A 1041 8.14 -21.79 24.12
C GLY A 1041 7.02 -20.80 24.49
N VAL A 1042 6.03 -20.63 23.62
CA VAL A 1042 4.92 -19.69 23.82
C VAL A 1042 3.99 -20.16 24.94
N VAL A 1043 3.87 -21.48 25.16
CA VAL A 1043 3.02 -22.04 26.23
C VAL A 1043 3.58 -21.67 27.61
N GLU A 1044 4.85 -21.93 27.85
CA GLU A 1044 5.55 -21.65 29.10
C GLU A 1044 5.59 -20.14 29.39
N GLU A 1045 5.85 -19.32 28.38
CA GLU A 1045 5.82 -17.87 28.55
C GLU A 1045 4.41 -17.36 28.83
N THR A 1046 3.37 -17.87 28.16
CA THR A 1046 1.99 -17.44 28.43
C THR A 1046 1.60 -17.76 29.89
N LEU A 1047 1.97 -18.94 30.38
CA LEU A 1047 1.78 -19.32 31.79
C LEU A 1047 2.57 -18.40 32.75
N ALA A 1048 3.73 -17.88 32.33
CA ALA A 1048 4.51 -16.91 33.11
C ALA A 1048 3.89 -15.51 33.13
N GLN A 1049 3.35 -15.03 32.00
CA GLN A 1049 2.61 -13.78 31.90
C GLN A 1049 1.30 -13.83 32.72
N LEU A 1050 0.63 -15.00 32.76
CA LEU A 1050 -0.51 -15.27 33.64
C LEU A 1050 -0.14 -15.44 35.13
N GLY A 1051 1.15 -15.48 35.48
CA GLY A 1051 1.62 -15.71 36.85
C GLY A 1051 1.37 -17.12 37.39
N VAL A 1052 1.16 -18.11 36.50
CA VAL A 1052 0.91 -19.52 36.83
C VAL A 1052 2.23 -20.27 37.11
N SER A 1053 3.25 -20.07 36.27
CA SER A 1053 4.56 -20.74 36.42
C SER A 1053 5.70 -19.92 35.80
N GLY A 1054 6.92 -20.06 36.31
CA GLY A 1054 8.09 -19.36 35.76
C GLY A 1054 8.19 -17.87 36.14
N THR A 1055 8.86 -17.08 35.32
CA THR A 1055 9.00 -15.61 35.48
C THR A 1055 8.86 -14.99 34.09
N PRO A 1056 7.93 -14.03 33.89
CA PRO A 1056 7.65 -13.49 32.57
C PRO A 1056 8.84 -12.73 31.98
N ARG A 1057 9.01 -12.83 30.66
CA ARG A 1057 9.85 -11.90 29.88
C ARG A 1057 9.32 -10.48 30.00
N ALA A 1058 10.19 -9.51 29.75
CA ALA A 1058 9.81 -8.10 29.73
C ALA A 1058 8.72 -7.86 28.65
N PRO A 1059 7.70 -7.02 28.92
CA PRO A 1059 6.67 -6.68 27.95
C PRO A 1059 7.27 -6.15 26.64
N LYS A 1060 6.57 -6.38 25.53
CA LYS A 1060 7.01 -5.91 24.22
C LYS A 1060 7.13 -4.39 24.19
N GLY A 1061 8.05 -3.90 23.36
CA GLY A 1061 8.39 -2.48 23.30
C GLY A 1061 7.21 -1.60 22.92
N ALA A 1062 7.24 -0.34 23.38
CA ALA A 1062 6.21 0.66 23.10
C ALA A 1062 5.77 0.76 21.62
N PRO A 1063 6.65 0.62 20.60
CA PRO A 1063 6.22 0.61 19.19
C PRO A 1063 5.24 -0.52 18.85
N THR A 1064 5.46 -1.75 19.35
CA THR A 1064 4.56 -2.88 19.17
C THR A 1064 3.21 -2.60 19.81
N CYS A 1065 3.20 -2.16 21.07
CA CYS A 1065 1.97 -1.78 21.77
C CYS A 1065 1.19 -0.69 21.02
N THR A 1066 1.82 0.43 20.67
CA THR A 1066 1.14 1.53 19.96
C THR A 1066 0.55 1.08 18.62
N PHE A 1067 1.24 0.19 17.89
CA PHE A 1067 0.75 -0.34 16.63
C PHE A 1067 -0.45 -1.27 16.82
N MET A 1068 -0.37 -2.24 17.75
CA MET A 1068 -1.44 -3.21 17.98
C MET A 1068 -2.67 -2.59 18.66
N GLU A 1069 -2.50 -1.62 19.58
CA GLU A 1069 -3.63 -0.82 20.10
C GLU A 1069 -4.33 -0.03 18.98
N SER A 1070 -3.57 0.48 18.00
CA SER A 1070 -4.13 1.14 16.80
C SER A 1070 -4.88 0.17 15.89
N LEU A 1071 -4.38 -1.07 15.75
CA LEU A 1071 -5.02 -2.14 14.99
C LEU A 1071 -6.37 -2.56 15.60
N VAL A 1072 -6.42 -2.74 16.92
CA VAL A 1072 -7.66 -3.05 17.65
C VAL A 1072 -8.63 -1.88 17.55
N THR A 1073 -8.16 -0.64 17.70
CA THR A 1073 -8.99 0.57 17.47
C THR A 1073 -9.60 0.59 16.06
N ALA A 1074 -8.83 0.21 15.03
CA ALA A 1074 -9.33 0.12 13.66
C ALA A 1074 -10.40 -0.99 13.49
N ARG A 1075 -10.27 -2.12 14.20
CA ARG A 1075 -11.28 -3.18 14.23
C ARG A 1075 -12.56 -2.76 14.95
N HIS A 1076 -12.49 -2.06 16.08
CA HIS A 1076 -13.67 -1.42 16.68
C HIS A 1076 -14.36 -0.49 15.69
N LEU A 1077 -13.60 0.43 15.08
CA LEU A 1077 -14.14 1.37 14.08
C LEU A 1077 -14.78 0.68 12.86
N TYR A 1078 -14.31 -0.50 12.46
CA TYR A 1078 -14.90 -1.27 11.37
C TYR A 1078 -16.13 -2.07 11.84
N TRP A 1079 -15.96 -2.97 12.83
CA TRP A 1079 -16.97 -3.95 13.22
C TRP A 1079 -18.13 -3.35 14.02
N ASP A 1080 -17.88 -2.34 14.85
CA ASP A 1080 -18.94 -1.66 15.60
C ASP A 1080 -19.81 -0.75 14.70
N ASN A 1081 -19.36 -0.45 13.47
CA ASN A 1081 -20.08 0.41 12.52
C ASN A 1081 -20.63 -0.32 11.27
N LEU A 1082 -20.00 -1.39 10.77
CA LEU A 1082 -20.50 -2.13 9.58
C LEU A 1082 -21.56 -3.19 9.90
N ALA A 1083 -21.58 -3.78 11.09
CA ALA A 1083 -22.49 -4.88 11.43
C ALA A 1083 -23.95 -4.41 11.74
N VAL A 1084 -24.24 -3.11 11.66
CA VAL A 1084 -25.41 -2.47 12.28
C VAL A 1084 -26.67 -2.50 11.38
N GLU A 1085 -27.04 -3.67 10.89
CA GLU A 1085 -28.39 -3.92 10.32
C GLU A 1085 -29.22 -4.98 11.09
N SER A 1086 -28.74 -5.50 12.23
CA SER A 1086 -29.55 -6.31 13.16
C SER A 1086 -29.95 -5.51 14.41
N GLU A 1087 -31.23 -5.59 14.83
CA GLU A 1087 -31.81 -4.76 15.89
C GLU A 1087 -31.39 -5.14 17.34
N SER A 1088 -30.23 -5.80 17.55
CA SER A 1088 -29.92 -6.46 18.82
C SER A 1088 -28.50 -6.32 19.38
N PHE A 1089 -27.60 -5.52 18.79
CA PHE A 1089 -26.33 -5.19 19.43
C PHE A 1089 -26.48 -4.05 20.45
N LEU A 1090 -26.79 -4.41 21.69
CA LEU A 1090 -26.38 -3.63 22.85
C LEU A 1090 -24.93 -3.99 23.14
N ILE A 1091 -23.99 -3.28 22.49
CA ILE A 1091 -22.61 -3.22 23.00
C ILE A 1091 -22.71 -2.68 24.44
N GLY A 1092 -22.11 -3.38 25.40
CA GLY A 1092 -22.06 -2.91 26.78
C GLY A 1092 -21.36 -1.56 26.88
N ASP A 1093 -21.64 -0.77 27.91
CA ASP A 1093 -21.00 0.54 28.12
C ASP A 1093 -19.48 0.44 28.43
N GLU A 1094 -18.90 -0.77 28.48
CA GLU A 1094 -17.49 -1.05 28.80
C GLU A 1094 -16.87 -2.01 27.76
N ASP A 1095 -15.71 -1.63 27.22
CA ASP A 1095 -14.87 -2.46 26.33
C ASP A 1095 -14.01 -3.42 27.18
N PRO A 1096 -14.15 -4.75 27.02
CA PRO A 1096 -13.42 -5.74 27.80
C PRO A 1096 -12.00 -6.04 27.26
N TYR A 1097 -11.59 -5.46 26.13
CA TYR A 1097 -10.24 -5.67 25.59
C TYR A 1097 -9.16 -5.06 26.49
N LEU A 1098 -8.11 -5.84 26.78
CA LEU A 1098 -7.00 -5.41 27.65
C LEU A 1098 -5.89 -4.72 26.85
N TYR A 1099 -5.91 -3.39 26.85
CA TYR A 1099 -4.90 -2.54 26.22
C TYR A 1099 -3.56 -2.55 27.00
N CYS A 1100 -2.43 -2.33 26.33
CA CYS A 1100 -1.11 -2.27 26.98
C CYS A 1100 -1.06 -1.24 28.11
N SER A 1101 -1.71 -0.08 27.91
CA SER A 1101 -1.77 1.01 28.89
C SER A 1101 -2.45 0.63 30.22
N GLN A 1102 -3.22 -0.46 30.29
CA GLN A 1102 -3.91 -0.92 31.50
C GLN A 1102 -3.06 -1.84 32.39
N THR A 1103 -1.87 -2.26 31.93
CA THR A 1103 -1.02 -3.26 32.62
C THR A 1103 -0.24 -2.74 33.84
N GLY A 1104 -0.53 -1.51 34.29
CA GLY A 1104 0.10 -0.82 35.43
C GLY A 1104 -0.25 -1.37 36.81
N ASN A 1105 -0.16 -2.68 37.04
CA ASN A 1105 -0.30 -3.36 38.34
C ASN A 1105 -1.62 -3.08 39.11
N SER A 1106 -2.67 -2.66 38.39
CA SER A 1106 -4.01 -2.37 38.93
C SER A 1106 -5.09 -3.37 38.51
N ALA A 1107 -4.76 -4.37 37.68
CA ALA A 1107 -5.63 -5.49 37.32
C ALA A 1107 -5.69 -6.58 38.43
N LYS A 1108 -5.79 -6.17 39.69
CA LYS A 1108 -6.23 -7.05 40.79
C LYS A 1108 -7.46 -6.46 41.43
N SER A 1109 -8.53 -7.24 41.45
CA SER A 1109 -9.83 -6.82 41.99
C SER A 1109 -9.69 -6.39 43.45
N GLY A 1110 -10.10 -5.15 43.73
CA GLY A 1110 -10.26 -4.63 45.08
C GLY A 1110 -9.20 -3.62 45.54
N ASP A 1111 -9.28 -2.38 45.05
CA ASP A 1111 -9.07 -1.21 45.91
C ASP A 1111 -9.83 0.04 45.40
N LEU A 1112 -11.00 0.31 46.00
CA LEU A 1112 -11.82 1.51 45.74
C LEU A 1112 -11.37 2.66 46.67
N VAL A 1113 -10.26 3.35 46.37
CA VAL A 1113 -9.91 4.62 47.05
C VAL A 1113 -9.33 5.68 46.11
N SER A 1114 -10.21 6.62 45.73
CA SER A 1114 -9.96 8.00 45.28
C SER A 1114 -8.54 8.46 44.88
N GLU A 1115 -8.41 8.94 43.63
CA GLU A 1115 -7.57 10.12 43.35
C GLU A 1115 -8.28 11.06 42.35
N GLN A 1116 -8.35 12.35 42.70
CA GLN A 1116 -9.03 13.37 41.89
C GLN A 1116 -8.03 14.02 40.93
N ALA A 1117 -8.16 13.77 39.63
CA ALA A 1117 -7.62 14.67 38.61
C ALA A 1117 -8.57 15.87 38.45
N GLU A 1118 -8.05 17.11 38.53
CA GLU A 1118 -8.86 18.32 38.37
C GLU A 1118 -9.42 18.44 36.94
N ALA A 1119 -10.69 18.11 36.76
CA ALA A 1119 -11.34 18.06 35.44
C ALA A 1119 -11.70 19.47 34.93
N ALA A 1120 -11.23 19.86 33.75
CA ALA A 1120 -11.48 21.21 33.21
C ALA A 1120 -12.97 21.47 32.87
N PHE A 1121 -13.44 22.71 33.04
CA PHE A 1121 -14.82 23.10 32.70
C PHE A 1121 -15.11 22.88 31.20
N GLY A 1122 -16.11 22.05 30.88
CA GLY A 1122 -16.40 21.63 29.52
C GLY A 1122 -17.89 21.43 29.23
N LEU A 1123 -18.28 21.64 27.98
CA LEU A 1123 -19.60 21.28 27.43
C LEU A 1123 -19.37 20.61 26.07
N GLU A 1124 -19.87 19.39 25.94
CA GLU A 1124 -19.72 18.59 24.73
C GLU A 1124 -20.86 18.83 23.73
N ALA A 1125 -20.66 18.38 22.49
CA ALA A 1125 -21.76 18.32 21.54
C ALA A 1125 -22.82 17.32 22.03
N ALA A 1126 -24.10 17.63 21.82
CA ALA A 1126 -25.13 16.65 22.12
C ALA A 1126 -25.04 15.46 21.16
N TYR A 1127 -25.35 14.26 21.64
CA TYR A 1127 -25.36 13.05 20.82
C TYR A 1127 -26.69 12.27 20.97
N PRO A 1128 -27.35 11.84 19.87
CA PRO A 1128 -27.05 12.17 18.47
C PRO A 1128 -27.41 13.63 18.12
N ASN A 1129 -26.71 14.22 17.15
CA ASN A 1129 -27.00 15.55 16.61
C ASN A 1129 -26.69 15.54 15.09
N PRO A 1130 -27.70 15.56 14.20
CA PRO A 1130 -29.08 15.98 14.45
C PRO A 1130 -29.96 15.05 15.31
N VAL A 1131 -30.74 15.65 16.21
CA VAL A 1131 -31.65 14.98 17.14
C VAL A 1131 -32.99 14.66 16.45
N ARG A 1132 -33.34 13.37 16.31
CA ARG A 1132 -34.68 12.95 15.88
C ARG A 1132 -35.71 12.95 17.03
N GLN A 1133 -35.34 12.40 18.21
CA GLN A 1133 -36.26 12.25 19.35
C GLN A 1133 -35.66 12.66 20.70
N SER A 1134 -34.46 12.18 21.05
CA SER A 1134 -33.74 12.61 22.24
C SER A 1134 -32.23 12.59 22.00
N ALA A 1135 -31.49 13.41 22.76
CA ALA A 1135 -30.03 13.43 22.77
C ALA A 1135 -29.50 13.58 24.19
N THR A 1136 -28.29 13.09 24.43
CA THR A 1136 -27.54 13.28 25.67
C THR A 1136 -26.58 14.44 25.50
N VAL A 1137 -26.46 15.29 26.52
CA VAL A 1137 -25.49 16.39 26.60
C VAL A 1137 -24.57 16.12 27.78
N ALA A 1138 -23.29 15.91 27.51
CA ALA A 1138 -22.26 15.77 28.53
C ALA A 1138 -21.61 17.12 28.88
N TYR A 1139 -21.25 17.29 30.15
CA TYR A 1139 -20.56 18.47 30.67
C TYR A 1139 -19.67 18.12 31.86
N VAL A 1140 -18.62 18.91 32.08
CA VAL A 1140 -17.59 18.67 33.10
C VAL A 1140 -17.45 19.90 33.98
N LEU A 1141 -17.31 19.68 35.30
CA LEU A 1141 -17.18 20.74 36.31
C LEU A 1141 -15.85 20.61 37.08
N PRO A 1142 -15.06 21.68 37.21
CA PRO A 1142 -13.78 21.65 37.93
C PRO A 1142 -13.93 21.68 39.45
N ALA A 1143 -15.07 22.13 39.96
CA ALA A 1143 -15.36 22.22 41.38
C ALA A 1143 -16.86 22.01 41.63
N GLU A 1144 -17.23 21.68 42.87
CA GLU A 1144 -18.64 21.70 43.26
C GLU A 1144 -19.21 23.12 43.11
N GLY A 1145 -20.33 23.26 42.40
CA GLY A 1145 -20.90 24.57 42.11
C GLY A 1145 -22.33 24.52 41.58
N ALA A 1146 -22.98 25.68 41.58
CA ALA A 1146 -24.30 25.84 40.96
C ALA A 1146 -24.16 25.79 39.43
N VAL A 1147 -24.97 24.92 38.81
CA VAL A 1147 -25.04 24.70 37.37
C VAL A 1147 -26.42 25.07 36.84
N ARG A 1148 -26.48 25.66 35.64
CA ARG A 1148 -27.66 25.67 34.78
C ARG A 1148 -27.27 25.22 33.37
N LEU A 1149 -27.83 24.11 32.91
CA LEU A 1149 -27.71 23.62 31.54
C LEU A 1149 -29.08 23.73 30.87
N ALA A 1150 -29.20 24.59 29.85
CA ALA A 1150 -30.48 24.90 29.20
C ALA A 1150 -30.35 25.00 27.69
N VAL A 1151 -31.45 24.74 26.99
CA VAL A 1151 -31.58 24.79 25.53
C VAL A 1151 -32.40 26.02 25.14
N TYR A 1152 -31.92 26.74 24.13
CA TYR A 1152 -32.48 27.99 23.63
C TYR A 1152 -32.75 27.88 22.13
N ASP A 1153 -33.77 28.59 21.64
CA ASP A 1153 -33.93 28.81 20.20
C ASP A 1153 -33.01 29.92 19.67
N LEU A 1154 -32.99 30.11 18.34
CA LEU A 1154 -32.16 31.17 17.70
C LEU A 1154 -32.58 32.60 18.05
N LEU A 1155 -33.73 32.81 18.72
CA LEU A 1155 -34.16 34.10 19.24
C LEU A 1155 -33.74 34.30 20.71
N GLY A 1156 -32.99 33.36 21.29
CA GLY A 1156 -32.53 33.39 22.67
C GLY A 1156 -33.62 33.05 23.69
N ARG A 1157 -34.75 32.48 23.27
CA ARG A 1157 -35.80 32.02 24.18
C ARG A 1157 -35.45 30.64 24.71
N GLU A 1158 -35.46 30.46 26.03
CA GLU A 1158 -35.28 29.16 26.66
C GLU A 1158 -36.45 28.23 26.29
N VAL A 1159 -36.14 27.03 25.80
CA VAL A 1159 -37.11 26.01 25.37
C VAL A 1159 -37.07 24.73 26.22
N ALA A 1160 -35.96 24.47 26.92
CA ALA A 1160 -35.85 23.38 27.89
C ALA A 1160 -34.72 23.66 28.90
N VAL A 1161 -34.85 23.16 30.13
CA VAL A 1161 -33.77 23.09 31.12
C VAL A 1161 -33.42 21.62 31.33
N LEU A 1162 -32.14 21.27 31.16
CA LEU A 1162 -31.65 19.88 31.22
C LEU A 1162 -31.06 19.55 32.59
N ALA A 1163 -30.42 20.53 33.23
CA ALA A 1163 -29.95 20.41 34.62
C ALA A 1163 -29.96 21.79 35.29
N GLU A 1164 -30.38 21.84 36.56
CA GLU A 1164 -30.29 23.04 37.40
C GLU A 1164 -30.03 22.64 38.86
N GLY A 1165 -29.12 23.36 39.54
CA GLY A 1165 -28.79 23.17 40.95
C GLY A 1165 -27.30 22.94 41.21
N THR A 1166 -26.93 22.69 42.47
CA THR A 1166 -25.54 22.36 42.84
C THR A 1166 -25.17 20.97 42.35
N ARG A 1167 -24.00 20.84 41.71
CA ARG A 1167 -23.41 19.58 41.24
C ARG A 1167 -21.97 19.44 41.75
N PRO A 1168 -21.52 18.23 42.12
CA PRO A 1168 -20.12 17.99 42.51
C PRO A 1168 -19.17 18.15 41.31
N ALA A 1169 -17.87 18.28 41.58
CA ALA A 1169 -16.84 18.24 40.53
C ALA A 1169 -16.87 16.90 39.75
N GLY A 1170 -16.39 16.91 38.50
CA GLY A 1170 -16.36 15.75 37.61
C GLY A 1170 -17.29 15.86 36.40
N ALA A 1171 -17.45 14.75 35.68
CA ALA A 1171 -18.31 14.64 34.51
C ALA A 1171 -19.78 14.38 34.87
N HIS A 1172 -20.69 14.95 34.08
CA HIS A 1172 -22.14 14.86 34.23
C HIS A 1172 -22.80 14.74 32.86
N THR A 1173 -23.95 14.07 32.81
CA THR A 1173 -24.79 14.00 31.60
C THR A 1173 -26.20 14.50 31.89
N ALA A 1174 -26.87 15.00 30.85
CA ALA A 1174 -28.27 15.38 30.92
C ALA A 1174 -29.00 15.03 29.62
N ARG A 1175 -30.23 14.51 29.73
CA ARG A 1175 -31.03 14.08 28.58
C ARG A 1175 -31.95 15.21 28.09
N PHE A 1176 -31.92 15.45 26.79
CA PHE A 1176 -32.81 16.34 26.06
C PHE A 1176 -33.85 15.55 25.26
N ASP A 1177 -35.11 15.96 25.34
CA ASP A 1177 -36.22 15.43 24.53
C ASP A 1177 -36.65 16.47 23.51
N SER A 1178 -36.47 16.17 22.22
CA SER A 1178 -36.80 17.07 21.12
C SER A 1178 -38.22 16.87 20.57
N ARG A 1179 -39.00 15.91 21.09
CA ARG A 1179 -40.29 15.50 20.51
C ARG A 1179 -41.28 16.67 20.41
N ALA A 1180 -41.32 17.55 21.41
CA ALA A 1180 -42.20 18.72 21.46
C ALA A 1180 -41.68 19.97 20.71
N LEU A 1181 -40.47 19.92 20.13
CA LEU A 1181 -39.83 21.05 19.45
C LEU A 1181 -39.92 20.92 17.93
N ALA A 1182 -39.90 22.06 17.23
CA ALA A 1182 -39.90 22.10 15.78
C ALA A 1182 -38.54 21.66 15.21
N ALA A 1183 -38.51 21.22 13.95
CA ALA A 1183 -37.23 21.03 13.24
C ALA A 1183 -36.52 22.40 13.08
N GLY A 1184 -35.22 22.44 13.30
CA GLY A 1184 -34.43 23.66 13.28
C GLY A 1184 -33.19 23.61 14.18
N ALA A 1185 -32.41 24.70 14.17
CA ALA A 1185 -31.25 24.85 15.04
C ALA A 1185 -31.62 25.48 16.40
N TYR A 1186 -30.96 24.98 17.44
CA TYR A 1186 -31.06 25.37 18.83
C TYR A 1186 -29.65 25.52 19.41
N LEU A 1187 -29.53 26.14 20.58
CA LEU A 1187 -28.27 26.32 21.31
C LEU A 1187 -28.40 25.69 22.70
N VAL A 1188 -27.51 24.78 23.05
CA VAL A 1188 -27.37 24.30 24.43
C VAL A 1188 -26.30 25.12 25.12
N ARG A 1189 -26.61 25.69 26.29
CA ARG A 1189 -25.71 26.51 27.08
C ARG A 1189 -25.61 25.98 28.50
N LEU A 1190 -24.37 25.86 28.95
CA LEU A 1190 -23.97 25.52 30.32
C LEU A 1190 -23.47 26.80 31.00
N ASP A 1191 -23.98 27.10 32.18
CA ASP A 1191 -23.49 28.14 33.08
C ASP A 1191 -23.13 27.51 34.42
N ALA A 1192 -21.86 27.59 34.84
CA ALA A 1192 -21.42 27.16 36.17
C ALA A 1192 -20.20 27.94 36.65
N GLY A 1193 -20.09 28.23 37.95
CA GLY A 1193 -18.90 28.88 38.54
C GLY A 1193 -18.54 30.27 37.99
N GLY A 1194 -19.43 30.93 37.24
CA GLY A 1194 -19.15 32.18 36.52
C GLY A 1194 -18.58 31.99 35.10
N GLN A 1195 -18.43 30.74 34.64
CA GLN A 1195 -18.07 30.37 33.28
C GLN A 1195 -19.33 29.95 32.48
N SER A 1196 -19.30 30.19 31.18
CA SER A 1196 -20.38 29.84 30.26
C SER A 1196 -19.82 29.13 29.03
N ALA A 1197 -20.41 28.00 28.64
CA ALA A 1197 -20.10 27.30 27.38
C ALA A 1197 -21.38 27.14 26.55
N THR A 1198 -21.28 27.08 25.23
CA THR A 1198 -22.44 26.94 24.33
C THR A 1198 -22.11 26.06 23.11
N ARG A 1199 -23.08 25.24 22.69
CA ARG A 1199 -22.97 24.29 21.56
C ARG A 1199 -24.23 24.33 20.70
N ARG A 1200 -24.09 24.08 19.40
CA ARG A 1200 -25.22 24.02 18.46
C ARG A 1200 -25.88 22.64 18.51
N LEU A 1201 -27.21 22.64 18.52
CA LEU A 1201 -28.05 21.45 18.47
C LEU A 1201 -29.00 21.57 17.28
N THR A 1202 -29.13 20.52 16.48
CA THR A 1202 -30.03 20.52 15.31
C THR A 1202 -31.14 19.51 15.57
N VAL A 1203 -32.41 19.94 15.57
CA VAL A 1203 -33.56 19.04 15.65
C VAL A 1203 -34.07 18.76 14.24
N VAL A 1204 -34.29 17.49 13.92
CA VAL A 1204 -34.90 17.01 12.67
C VAL A 1204 -36.17 16.21 13.01
N LYS A 1205 -37.09 16.12 12.05
CA LYS A 1205 -38.39 15.44 12.20
C LYS A 1205 -38.62 14.50 11.04
#